data_AF-A0A3A5Y3T1-F1
#
_entry.id   AF-A0A3A5Y3T1-F1
#
_cell.length_a   1.000
_cell.length_b   1.000
_cell.length_c   1.000
_cell.angle_alpha   90.00
_cell.angle_beta   90.00
_cell.angle_gamma   90.00
#
_symmetry.space_group_name_H-M   'P 1'
#
loop_
_entity.id
_entity.type
_entity.pdbx_description
1 polymer ?
#
loop_
_entity_poly.entity_id
_entity_poly.type
_entity_poly.pdbx_seq_one_letter_code
_entity_poly.pdbx_strand_id
1 'polypeptide(L)'
;MDADYFTTVQGEGNSFNPAMWGKIVNGAVQMKHLGGVFCIKVPKMPIKAGTLSLIVDKKITGTFAVNLNDNIPVIASTETSTSENNTVTIEFSGATQDQPGVFYVPVPTGTYDVRIKVTENQGSTEKVNVAAGTYTIVRCDLKKIELTNGNIDATVPTESSSLDDAATKLASNDAVRVNGEISGTSNTISVPAATSGTGKSLSLEKVASGASLTVLDANSSGSTDNSVDNFTLSIPNNETAGFEPLDVTITMPNTTVALTGNAGAAIYGTVTSETADNTLVIGNGVEVKKVVVKKGNIRVNKGAKLVAIEKSSDNQATTVTVYKEDGAEIPSSLGEEFVVMDAAVADMQKVFAEGGTYTLPQDMNIVGVEMMVPKGKEVTLDLNGKTLEAANDGLIRVEGSFILQDNAGNGVIKATKDYVYQVYSTGIIYVDGEDAKMTMKSGNIYAVRDNPANNGQFGIGLWRGADLTIEGGKIEAGWYAVSGNGQNTTQNSVINITGGELISAADYAVYLPQAGTTTISGGTIKGACGAIGMRSGTLNINDQAKLIGEGTGDSGQWGDGTGTMGYAVINIGTGNQNTYGDCTVNITGGTFIAEGKSVGIAKREDGAKHNITVSVTGGTFSDLSAIGFIAENADVNIELNKDIEIQKAVTLMKAGAMTTVNLNGYTIANKTDFNNAGDWETEGFVVTAGTLNIEGEGNVECIANTENDGFREVISAYGTSVVNLRGGNYKNYQQKNGQYDLIYARDNAVVNIYGGTYESGGYNDRGYWVLNLKDNSAAEINVYGGSFKNFNPCNHLCENPNANFVAEGYQVTCDGKVATDAHDLLSGDKTYVVSKIAQ
;
A
#
# COMPACT_ATOMS: atom_id res chain seq x y z
N MET A 1 4.12 45.92 3.78
CA MET A 1 3.35 44.68 3.62
C MET A 1 4.35 43.63 3.19
N ASP A 2 4.61 42.63 4.03
CA ASP A 2 5.42 41.45 3.73
C ASP A 2 4.51 40.34 3.18
N ALA A 3 4.13 40.45 1.91
CA ALA A 3 3.67 39.30 1.16
C ALA A 3 4.35 39.37 -0.19
N ASP A 4 5.18 38.37 -0.48
CA ASP A 4 5.68 38.15 -1.83
C ASP A 4 4.48 37.81 -2.72
N TYR A 5 4.28 38.56 -3.82
CA TYR A 5 3.17 38.34 -4.75
C TYR A 5 3.23 36.99 -5.51
N PHE A 6 4.32 36.25 -5.33
CA PHE A 6 4.49 34.88 -5.78
C PHE A 6 4.24 33.85 -4.67
N THR A 7 3.95 34.26 -3.43
CA THR A 7 3.59 33.36 -2.32
C THR A 7 2.17 33.64 -1.83
N THR A 8 1.47 32.59 -1.40
CA THR A 8 0.13 32.69 -0.79
C THR A 8 0.20 32.91 0.73
N VAL A 9 1.40 32.87 1.32
CA VAL A 9 1.64 32.92 2.77
C VAL A 9 2.27 34.27 3.15
N GLN A 10 1.60 35.00 4.03
CA GLN A 10 1.98 36.32 4.49
C GLN A 10 3.17 36.23 5.46
N GLY A 11 4.25 37.00 5.24
CA GLY A 11 5.38 37.12 6.16
C GLY A 11 6.66 36.32 5.84
N GLU A 12 6.68 35.49 4.78
CA GLU A 12 7.84 34.66 4.41
C GLU A 12 8.53 35.08 3.09
N GLY A 13 8.18 36.23 2.52
CA GLY A 13 8.71 36.68 1.24
C GLY A 13 10.15 37.21 1.32
N ASN A 14 11.08 36.64 0.55
CA ASN A 14 12.45 37.14 0.37
C ASN A 14 12.50 38.34 -0.60
N SER A 15 11.86 39.46 -0.22
CA SER A 15 11.97 40.70 -0.99
C SER A 15 13.37 41.30 -0.80
N PHE A 16 14.15 41.41 -1.87
CA PHE A 16 15.52 41.94 -1.81
C PHE A 16 15.59 43.47 -1.78
N ASN A 17 14.46 44.15 -2.02
CA ASN A 17 14.25 45.56 -1.73
C ASN A 17 12.95 45.75 -0.92
N PRO A 18 12.90 46.63 0.09
CA PRO A 18 11.71 46.82 0.92
C PRO A 18 10.51 47.30 0.08
N ALA A 19 9.30 46.82 0.40
CA ALA A 19 8.07 47.22 -0.29
C ALA A 19 7.90 48.74 -0.25
N MET A 20 7.92 49.38 -1.41
CA MET A 20 7.68 50.83 -1.51
C MET A 20 6.23 51.16 -1.09
N TRP A 21 6.04 52.34 -0.50
CA TRP A 21 4.79 52.78 0.14
C TRP A 21 3.55 52.72 -0.78
N GLY A 22 2.82 51.61 -0.70
CA GLY A 22 1.50 51.38 -1.31
C GLY A 22 0.67 50.42 -0.45
N LYS A 23 -0.66 50.58 -0.47
CA LYS A 23 -1.61 49.72 0.25
C LYS A 23 -2.22 48.74 -0.74
N ILE A 24 -2.19 47.43 -0.47
CA ILE A 24 -2.84 46.45 -1.35
C ILE A 24 -4.30 46.28 -0.92
N VAL A 25 -5.24 46.37 -1.86
CA VAL A 25 -6.68 46.13 -1.64
C VAL A 25 -7.21 45.31 -2.82
N ASN A 26 -7.70 44.09 -2.56
CA ASN A 26 -8.26 43.16 -3.57
C ASN A 26 -7.32 42.84 -4.76
N GLY A 27 -6.05 42.53 -4.50
CA GLY A 27 -5.08 42.18 -5.56
C GLY A 27 -4.57 43.36 -6.38
N ALA A 28 -5.19 44.54 -6.26
CA ALA A 28 -4.71 45.78 -6.85
C ALA A 28 -3.76 46.50 -5.89
N VAL A 29 -2.66 47.01 -6.43
CA VAL A 29 -1.74 47.83 -5.64
C VAL A 29 -2.25 49.28 -5.63
N GLN A 30 -2.69 49.80 -4.46
CA GLN A 30 -2.89 51.24 -4.28
C GLN A 30 -1.54 51.90 -4.04
N MET A 31 -0.82 52.09 -5.14
CA MET A 31 0.38 52.88 -5.20
C MET A 31 0.04 54.37 -5.10
N LYS A 32 0.77 55.15 -4.28
CA LYS A 32 0.72 56.64 -4.31
C LYS A 32 1.34 57.24 -5.58
N HIS A 33 1.84 56.39 -6.47
CA HIS A 33 2.54 56.73 -7.71
C HIS A 33 1.58 56.53 -8.88
N LEU A 34 1.64 57.45 -9.84
CA LEU A 34 0.72 57.52 -10.99
C LEU A 34 1.13 56.56 -12.14
N GLY A 35 2.00 55.56 -11.88
CA GLY A 35 2.55 54.57 -12.83
C GLY A 35 2.23 53.11 -12.47
N GLY A 36 3.05 52.16 -12.93
CA GLY A 36 2.92 50.71 -12.63
C GLY A 36 4.21 50.09 -12.10
N VAL A 37 4.21 48.77 -11.85
CA VAL A 37 5.34 48.04 -11.26
C VAL A 37 5.64 46.74 -12.00
N PHE A 38 6.92 46.49 -12.28
CA PHE A 38 7.41 45.15 -12.59
C PHE A 38 7.76 44.41 -11.31
N CYS A 39 7.20 43.22 -11.14
CA CYS A 39 7.55 42.27 -10.09
C CYS A 39 8.36 41.14 -10.73
N ILE A 40 9.67 41.15 -10.51
CA ILE A 40 10.60 40.20 -11.11
C ILE A 40 10.95 39.14 -10.07
N LYS A 41 10.63 37.88 -10.37
CA LYS A 41 11.07 36.73 -9.59
C LYS A 41 12.23 36.03 -10.26
N VAL A 42 13.23 35.79 -9.44
CA VAL A 42 14.44 35.06 -9.76
C VAL A 42 14.45 33.81 -8.88
N PRO A 43 14.20 32.60 -9.44
CA PRO A 43 13.97 31.41 -8.61
C PRO A 43 15.14 30.99 -7.72
N LYS A 44 16.39 31.29 -8.12
CA LYS A 44 17.60 30.94 -7.37
C LYS A 44 18.67 32.02 -7.51
N MET A 45 18.74 32.95 -6.58
CA MET A 45 19.74 34.04 -6.59
C MET A 45 21.18 33.52 -6.47
N PRO A 46 22.20 34.21 -7.02
CA PRO A 46 23.61 33.88 -6.75
C PRO A 46 23.94 33.95 -5.25
N ILE A 47 24.79 33.03 -4.77
CA ILE A 47 25.28 33.02 -3.39
C ILE A 47 26.07 34.31 -3.08
N LYS A 48 26.85 34.81 -4.04
CA LYS A 48 27.62 36.05 -3.84
C LYS A 48 26.76 37.28 -4.14
N ALA A 49 27.11 38.39 -3.48
CA ALA A 49 26.49 39.70 -3.73
C ALA A 49 26.58 40.08 -5.21
N GLY A 50 25.66 40.89 -5.71
CA GLY A 50 25.59 41.17 -7.14
C GLY A 50 24.61 42.29 -7.47
N THR A 51 24.26 42.40 -8.76
CA THR A 51 23.25 43.35 -9.23
C THR A 51 22.21 42.69 -10.11
N LEU A 52 20.96 43.12 -9.96
CA LEU A 52 19.88 42.88 -10.90
C LEU A 52 19.61 44.18 -11.65
N SER A 53 19.62 44.13 -12.98
CA SER A 53 19.33 45.28 -13.84
C SER A 53 18.10 45.01 -14.69
N LEU A 54 17.10 45.90 -14.58
CA LEU A 54 16.02 46.04 -15.54
C LEU A 54 16.45 47.10 -16.56
N ILE A 55 16.60 46.69 -17.82
CA ILE A 55 17.00 47.56 -18.93
C ILE A 55 15.83 47.62 -19.90
N VAL A 56 15.47 48.83 -20.34
CA VAL A 56 14.39 49.04 -21.32
C VAL A 56 14.82 49.89 -22.52
N ASP A 57 13.99 49.93 -23.55
CA ASP A 57 14.20 50.75 -24.76
C ASP A 57 14.01 52.27 -24.52
N LYS A 58 13.38 52.65 -23.40
CA LYS A 58 13.02 54.04 -23.08
C LYS A 58 13.55 54.46 -21.71
N LYS A 59 13.75 55.76 -21.50
CA LYS A 59 14.16 56.32 -20.21
C LYS A 59 13.14 56.03 -19.11
N ILE A 60 13.59 55.47 -17.97
CA ILE A 60 12.75 55.13 -16.80
C ILE A 60 13.21 55.78 -15.49
N THR A 61 14.32 56.53 -15.49
CA THR A 61 14.76 57.34 -14.34
C THR A 61 14.86 58.83 -14.72
N GLY A 62 14.60 59.74 -13.78
CA GLY A 62 14.63 61.20 -13.99
C GLY A 62 13.36 61.94 -13.56
N THR A 63 13.20 63.19 -14.00
CA THR A 63 12.00 64.01 -13.75
C THR A 63 10.84 63.53 -14.63
N PHE A 64 9.68 63.32 -14.02
CA PHE A 64 8.45 62.96 -14.73
C PHE A 64 7.45 64.11 -14.74
N ALA A 65 6.69 64.24 -15.82
CA ALA A 65 5.53 65.12 -15.85
C ALA A 65 4.25 64.33 -15.57
N VAL A 66 3.36 64.95 -14.80
CA VAL A 66 2.04 64.43 -14.50
C VAL A 66 1.02 65.38 -15.08
N ASN A 67 0.19 64.88 -16.01
CA ASN A 67 -1.01 65.61 -16.43
C ASN A 67 -2.19 65.22 -15.54
N LEU A 68 -2.65 66.14 -14.69
CA LEU A 68 -3.80 65.93 -13.81
C LEU A 68 -5.13 66.41 -14.42
N ASN A 69 -5.09 67.00 -15.62
CA ASN A 69 -6.28 67.58 -16.26
C ASN A 69 -7.06 66.55 -17.11
N ASP A 70 -6.45 65.41 -17.44
CA ASP A 70 -7.12 64.32 -18.13
C ASP A 70 -7.92 63.45 -17.14
N ASN A 71 -8.99 62.79 -17.62
CA ASN A 71 -9.81 61.88 -16.80
C ASN A 71 -9.00 60.72 -16.19
N ILE A 72 -7.85 60.39 -16.77
CA ILE A 72 -6.89 59.41 -16.25
C ILE A 72 -5.53 60.11 -16.19
N PRO A 73 -5.03 60.46 -14.99
CA PRO A 73 -3.68 60.98 -14.83
C PRO A 73 -2.61 60.02 -15.38
N VAL A 74 -1.73 60.54 -16.24
CA VAL A 74 -0.63 59.79 -16.87
C VAL A 74 0.71 60.32 -16.35
N ILE A 75 1.61 59.42 -15.97
CA ILE A 75 3.05 59.74 -15.84
C ILE A 75 3.68 59.51 -17.20
N ALA A 76 4.26 60.57 -17.77
CA ALA A 76 5.10 60.45 -18.95
C ALA A 76 6.53 60.91 -18.63
N SER A 77 7.51 60.21 -19.22
CA SER A 77 8.87 60.72 -19.33
C SER A 77 8.86 61.93 -20.28
N THR A 78 9.47 63.05 -19.88
CA THR A 78 9.38 64.33 -20.61
C THR A 78 10.33 64.46 -21.80
N GLU A 79 11.13 63.43 -22.13
CA GLU A 79 12.11 63.50 -23.22
C GLU A 79 12.01 62.31 -24.19
N THR A 80 12.11 62.62 -25.48
CA THR A 80 12.05 61.66 -26.58
C THR A 80 13.43 61.02 -26.84
N SER A 81 13.50 59.70 -26.65
CA SER A 81 14.47 58.77 -27.27
C SER A 81 15.97 59.01 -27.05
N THR A 82 16.44 59.10 -25.81
CA THR A 82 17.87 58.85 -25.50
C THR A 82 18.01 57.57 -24.67
N SER A 83 19.02 56.74 -24.99
CA SER A 83 19.36 55.49 -24.26
C SER A 83 20.01 55.76 -22.90
N GLU A 84 20.27 57.03 -22.57
CA GLU A 84 20.76 57.44 -21.26
C GLU A 84 19.63 57.26 -20.22
N ASN A 85 19.94 56.62 -19.08
CA ASN A 85 19.01 56.45 -17.95
C ASN A 85 17.81 55.51 -18.20
N ASN A 86 17.98 54.50 -19.05
CA ASN A 86 17.00 53.44 -19.35
C ASN A 86 17.15 52.17 -18.48
N THR A 87 18.04 52.20 -17.49
CA THR A 87 18.38 51.05 -16.65
C THR A 87 18.09 51.36 -15.19
N VAL A 88 17.42 50.43 -14.49
CA VAL A 88 17.32 50.41 -13.03
C VAL A 88 18.15 49.24 -12.53
N THR A 89 19.13 49.55 -11.68
CA THR A 89 20.02 48.56 -11.06
C THR A 89 19.70 48.46 -9.57
N ILE A 90 19.50 47.22 -9.10
CA ILE A 90 19.28 46.88 -7.71
C ILE A 90 20.47 46.03 -7.25
N GLU A 91 21.16 46.50 -6.22
CA GLU A 91 22.21 45.73 -5.56
C GLU A 91 21.60 44.77 -4.54
N PHE A 92 22.09 43.54 -4.49
CA PHE A 92 21.71 42.57 -3.48
C PHE A 92 22.93 42.02 -2.75
N SER A 93 22.77 41.75 -1.45
CA SER A 93 23.78 41.08 -0.63
C SER A 93 23.83 39.59 -0.92
N GLY A 94 24.98 38.95 -0.66
CA GLY A 94 25.12 37.50 -0.78
C GLY A 94 24.22 36.74 0.22
N ALA A 95 23.96 35.47 -0.07
CA ALA A 95 23.18 34.54 0.74
C ALA A 95 24.04 33.38 1.24
N THR A 96 23.63 32.71 2.32
CA THR A 96 24.34 31.53 2.85
C THR A 96 23.97 30.23 2.13
N GLN A 97 22.84 30.23 1.43
CA GLN A 97 22.32 29.10 0.65
C GLN A 97 21.48 29.64 -0.51
N ASP A 98 21.19 28.78 -1.48
CA ASP A 98 20.29 29.08 -2.59
C ASP A 98 18.90 29.48 -2.08
N GLN A 99 18.38 30.61 -2.57
CA GLN A 99 17.04 31.08 -2.24
C GLN A 99 16.43 31.89 -3.40
N PRO A 100 15.10 31.87 -3.56
CA PRO A 100 14.42 32.75 -4.51
C PRO A 100 14.54 34.21 -4.09
N GLY A 101 14.59 35.11 -5.08
CA GLY A 101 14.57 36.55 -4.87
C GLY A 101 13.51 37.24 -5.70
N VAL A 102 12.80 38.17 -5.06
CA VAL A 102 11.75 38.96 -5.71
C VAL A 102 12.10 40.45 -5.63
N PHE A 103 11.96 41.13 -6.76
CA PHE A 103 12.36 42.51 -6.98
C PHE A 103 11.20 43.32 -7.55
N TYR A 104 10.93 44.46 -6.94
CA TYR A 104 9.89 45.38 -7.39
C TYR A 104 10.52 46.63 -8.03
N VAL A 105 10.22 46.87 -9.31
CA VAL A 105 10.75 48.00 -10.09
C VAL A 105 9.58 48.88 -10.58
N PRO A 106 9.41 50.11 -10.06
CA PRO A 106 8.38 51.01 -10.51
C PRO A 106 8.77 51.64 -11.84
N VAL A 107 7.80 51.80 -12.74
CA VAL A 107 8.00 52.44 -14.04
C VAL A 107 6.81 53.34 -14.41
N PRO A 108 7.00 54.36 -15.26
CA PRO A 108 5.90 55.11 -15.84
C PRO A 108 4.96 54.21 -16.65
N THR A 109 3.77 54.72 -16.96
CA THR A 109 2.88 54.03 -17.91
C THR A 109 3.45 54.10 -19.31
N GLY A 110 3.38 53.00 -20.06
CA GLY A 110 3.92 52.93 -21.41
C GLY A 110 4.20 51.50 -21.85
N THR A 111 4.63 51.35 -23.10
CA THR A 111 5.08 50.06 -23.65
C THR A 111 6.60 50.03 -23.66
N TYR A 112 7.20 48.95 -23.16
CA TYR A 112 8.63 48.80 -22.95
C TYR A 112 9.14 47.47 -23.49
N ASP A 113 10.26 47.50 -24.20
CA ASP A 113 11.05 46.29 -24.50
C ASP A 113 11.97 46.02 -23.32
N VAL A 114 11.69 44.98 -22.55
CA VAL A 114 12.34 44.70 -21.27
C VAL A 114 13.43 43.65 -21.43
N ARG A 115 14.61 43.95 -20.90
CA ARG A 115 15.72 43.01 -20.69
C ARG A 115 16.05 42.93 -19.21
N ILE A 116 16.27 41.72 -18.73
CA ILE A 116 16.71 41.46 -17.36
C ILE A 116 18.14 40.93 -17.41
N LYS A 117 19.01 41.55 -16.60
CA LYS A 117 20.38 41.10 -16.39
C LYS A 117 20.64 40.85 -14.91
N VAL A 118 21.40 39.80 -14.61
CA VAL A 118 21.91 39.52 -13.25
C VAL A 118 23.42 39.32 -13.33
N THR A 119 24.18 40.01 -12.49
CA THR A 119 25.65 39.93 -12.43
C THR A 119 26.14 39.59 -11.02
N GLU A 120 27.26 38.86 -10.93
CA GLU A 120 27.92 38.49 -9.66
C GLU A 120 29.04 39.49 -9.28
N ASN A 121 29.23 39.75 -7.99
CA ASN A 121 30.30 40.54 -7.33
C ASN A 121 30.43 42.02 -7.73
N GLN A 122 29.33 42.69 -8.11
CA GLN A 122 29.40 44.04 -8.71
C GLN A 122 30.35 44.12 -9.92
N GLY A 123 30.70 42.97 -10.51
CA GLY A 123 31.65 42.79 -11.62
C GLY A 123 30.97 42.27 -12.89
N SER A 124 31.76 42.13 -13.96
CA SER A 124 31.30 41.93 -15.35
C SER A 124 30.83 40.51 -15.73
N THR A 125 30.82 39.55 -14.80
CA THR A 125 30.33 38.19 -15.09
C THR A 125 28.80 38.16 -15.06
N GLU A 126 28.19 38.20 -16.25
CA GLU A 126 26.76 38.00 -16.44
C GLU A 126 26.38 36.56 -16.11
N LYS A 127 25.36 36.40 -15.25
CA LYS A 127 24.74 35.12 -14.92
C LYS A 127 23.38 34.96 -15.59
N VAL A 128 22.70 36.09 -15.83
CA VAL A 128 21.47 36.17 -16.62
C VAL A 128 21.60 37.35 -17.55
N ASN A 129 21.19 37.17 -18.81
CA ASN A 129 21.01 38.24 -19.77
C ASN A 129 19.94 37.80 -20.77
N VAL A 130 18.69 38.19 -20.52
CA VAL A 130 17.53 37.73 -21.28
C VAL A 130 16.64 38.88 -21.71
N ALA A 131 16.21 38.86 -22.98
CA ALA A 131 15.16 39.73 -23.47
C ALA A 131 13.80 39.18 -23.01
N ALA A 132 13.26 39.73 -21.92
CA ALA A 132 12.00 39.30 -21.33
C ALA A 132 10.81 39.57 -22.25
N GLY A 133 10.92 40.60 -23.09
CA GLY A 133 9.97 40.92 -24.15
C GLY A 133 9.29 42.27 -23.98
N THR A 134 8.23 42.49 -24.76
CA THR A 134 7.54 43.77 -24.84
C THR A 134 6.30 43.77 -23.93
N TYR A 135 6.27 44.68 -22.96
CA TYR A 135 5.21 44.79 -21.96
C TYR A 135 4.54 46.17 -22.01
N THR A 136 3.21 46.20 -21.95
CA THR A 136 2.45 47.44 -21.78
C THR A 136 2.05 47.62 -20.32
N ILE A 137 2.56 48.67 -19.67
CA ILE A 137 2.28 49.04 -18.29
C ILE A 137 1.21 50.14 -18.26
N VAL A 138 0.10 49.86 -17.57
CA VAL A 138 -0.93 50.88 -17.28
C VAL A 138 -0.88 51.33 -15.82
N ARG A 139 -1.70 52.31 -15.45
CA ARG A 139 -1.73 52.86 -14.09
C ARG A 139 -2.15 51.80 -13.08
N CYS A 140 -1.44 51.73 -11.95
CA CYS A 140 -1.67 50.74 -10.88
C CYS A 140 -1.52 49.28 -11.35
N ASP A 141 -0.90 49.07 -12.51
CA ASP A 141 -0.64 47.75 -13.06
C ASP A 141 0.56 47.08 -12.37
N LEU A 142 0.52 45.76 -12.33
CA LEU A 142 1.56 44.91 -11.78
C LEU A 142 1.90 43.85 -12.82
N LYS A 143 3.04 43.99 -13.48
CA LYS A 143 3.54 43.01 -14.45
C LYS A 143 4.48 42.04 -13.75
N LYS A 144 4.13 40.76 -13.77
CA LYS A 144 4.96 39.70 -13.20
C LYS A 144 5.89 39.16 -14.28
N ILE A 145 7.17 39.05 -13.96
CA ILE A 145 8.17 38.40 -14.81
C ILE A 145 8.87 37.36 -13.95
N GLU A 146 8.82 36.10 -14.37
CA GLU A 146 9.45 35.00 -13.64
C GLU A 146 10.50 34.35 -14.54
N LEU A 147 11.77 34.43 -14.13
CA LEU A 147 12.85 33.81 -14.90
C LEU A 147 12.78 32.28 -14.72
N THR A 148 12.38 31.54 -15.76
CA THR A 148 12.06 30.11 -15.65
C THR A 148 13.25 29.15 -15.82
N ASN A 149 14.38 29.58 -16.37
CA ASN A 149 15.51 28.68 -16.58
C ASN A 149 16.30 28.46 -15.29
N GLY A 150 16.13 27.27 -14.72
CA GLY A 150 16.84 26.76 -13.56
C GLY A 150 18.34 26.59 -13.81
N ASN A 151 19.10 27.68 -13.71
CA ASN A 151 20.39 27.78 -13.04
C ASN A 151 20.92 29.19 -13.32
N ILE A 152 21.03 30.03 -12.30
CA ILE A 152 21.82 31.27 -12.42
C ILE A 152 23.32 30.95 -12.50
N ASP A 153 23.68 29.67 -12.47
CA ASP A 153 24.99 29.13 -12.82
C ASP A 153 25.10 28.62 -14.26
N ALA A 154 24.06 28.74 -15.09
CA ALA A 154 24.13 28.38 -16.50
C ALA A 154 24.97 29.42 -17.27
N THR A 155 25.78 28.95 -18.21
CA THR A 155 26.55 29.82 -19.09
C THR A 155 25.61 30.70 -19.90
N VAL A 156 25.89 32.01 -19.96
CA VAL A 156 25.16 32.94 -20.84
C VAL A 156 25.19 32.38 -22.27
N PRO A 157 24.05 32.27 -22.96
CA PRO A 157 24.00 31.74 -24.32
C PRO A 157 24.95 32.50 -25.24
N THR A 158 25.59 31.79 -26.17
CA THR A 158 26.46 32.39 -27.18
C THR A 158 25.64 33.30 -28.09
N GLU A 159 26.05 34.56 -28.24
CA GLU A 159 25.35 35.51 -29.11
C GLU A 159 25.53 35.14 -30.59
N SER A 160 24.48 35.32 -31.38
CA SER A 160 24.50 35.28 -32.83
C SER A 160 23.80 36.51 -33.42
N SER A 161 24.25 36.90 -34.60
CA SER A 161 23.70 38.06 -35.32
C SER A 161 22.51 37.71 -36.22
N SER A 162 22.39 36.44 -36.62
CA SER A 162 21.34 35.92 -37.50
C SER A 162 21.04 34.44 -37.19
N LEU A 163 20.02 33.88 -37.86
CA LEU A 163 19.71 32.44 -37.78
C LEU A 163 20.80 31.56 -38.41
N ASP A 164 21.45 32.01 -39.49
CA ASP A 164 22.56 31.26 -40.12
C ASP A 164 23.80 31.20 -39.21
N ASP A 165 24.13 32.34 -38.59
CA ASP A 165 25.19 32.41 -37.57
C ASP A 165 24.81 31.54 -36.35
N ALA A 166 23.51 31.51 -35.99
CA ALA A 166 23.03 30.65 -34.91
C ALA A 166 23.19 29.16 -35.22
N ALA A 167 22.79 28.72 -36.42
CA ALA A 167 22.95 27.34 -36.87
C ALA A 167 24.42 26.89 -36.81
N THR A 168 25.33 27.76 -37.26
CA THR A 168 26.78 27.52 -37.19
C THR A 168 27.27 27.40 -35.75
N LYS A 169 26.81 28.28 -34.85
CA LYS A 169 27.22 28.28 -33.44
C LYS A 169 26.65 27.13 -32.64
N LEU A 170 25.46 26.63 -32.97
CA LEU A 170 24.86 25.45 -32.33
C LEU A 170 25.71 24.19 -32.54
N ALA A 171 26.59 24.15 -33.54
CA ALA A 171 27.48 23.01 -33.79
C ALA A 171 28.55 22.84 -32.70
N SER A 172 28.90 23.92 -31.99
CA SER A 172 29.93 23.94 -30.95
C SER A 172 29.44 24.45 -29.59
N ASN A 173 28.19 24.90 -29.50
CA ASN A 173 27.59 25.44 -28.28
C ASN A 173 26.21 24.80 -28.03
N ASP A 174 25.81 24.70 -26.78
CA ASP A 174 24.52 24.10 -26.39
C ASP A 174 23.39 25.13 -26.31
N ALA A 175 23.73 26.41 -26.13
CA ALA A 175 22.76 27.49 -26.05
C ALA A 175 23.22 28.67 -26.90
N VAL A 176 22.33 29.11 -27.81
CA VAL A 176 22.59 30.24 -28.70
C VAL A 176 21.44 31.24 -28.60
N ARG A 177 21.79 32.53 -28.66
CA ARG A 177 20.84 33.64 -28.65
C ARG A 177 20.97 34.47 -29.92
N VAL A 178 19.86 34.68 -30.62
CA VAL A 178 19.80 35.51 -31.83
C VAL A 178 19.42 36.93 -31.44
N ASN A 179 20.37 37.86 -31.57
CA ASN A 179 20.15 39.28 -31.25
C ASN A 179 19.39 40.03 -32.36
N GLY A 180 19.36 39.48 -33.58
CA GLY A 180 18.60 40.03 -34.70
C GLY A 180 17.08 39.84 -34.54
N GLU A 181 16.29 40.79 -35.06
CA GLU A 181 14.82 40.67 -35.11
C GLU A 181 14.41 39.64 -36.18
N ILE A 182 13.59 38.66 -35.79
CA ILE A 182 12.97 37.72 -36.72
C ILE A 182 11.74 38.38 -37.34
N SER A 183 11.74 38.54 -38.66
CA SER A 183 10.67 39.21 -39.41
C SER A 183 10.33 38.48 -40.72
N GLY A 184 9.13 38.70 -41.24
CA GLY A 184 8.64 38.00 -42.44
C GLY A 184 8.29 36.52 -42.21
N THR A 185 7.91 35.82 -43.29
CA THR A 185 7.25 34.50 -43.21
C THR A 185 8.09 33.33 -43.73
N SER A 186 9.40 33.53 -43.92
CA SER A 186 10.29 32.53 -44.54
C SER A 186 11.62 32.38 -43.78
N ASN A 187 11.56 32.43 -42.44
CA ASN A 187 12.75 32.23 -41.62
C ASN A 187 12.96 30.74 -41.34
N THR A 188 14.20 30.27 -41.42
CA THR A 188 14.54 28.87 -41.21
C THR A 188 15.83 28.75 -40.40
N ILE A 189 15.92 27.73 -39.55
CA ILE A 189 17.15 27.31 -38.89
C ILE A 189 17.27 25.79 -38.96
N SER A 190 18.49 25.31 -39.22
CA SER A 190 18.83 23.90 -39.15
C SER A 190 19.61 23.63 -37.86
N VAL A 191 19.08 22.77 -37.00
CA VAL A 191 19.72 22.35 -35.76
C VAL A 191 20.73 21.25 -36.09
N PRO A 192 22.00 21.41 -35.72
CA PRO A 192 23.05 20.48 -36.11
C PRO A 192 22.89 19.13 -35.42
N ALA A 193 23.49 18.14 -36.04
CA ALA A 193 23.58 16.79 -35.52
C ALA A 193 24.38 16.72 -34.20
N ALA A 194 24.02 15.79 -33.31
CA ALA A 194 24.71 15.54 -32.06
C ALA A 194 25.20 14.09 -31.94
N THR A 195 26.39 13.89 -31.38
CA THR A 195 26.89 12.59 -30.91
C THR A 195 26.23 12.25 -29.57
N SER A 196 24.94 11.88 -29.62
CA SER A 196 24.06 11.39 -28.53
C SER A 196 24.01 12.19 -27.21
N GLY A 197 22.83 12.61 -26.77
CA GLY A 197 22.60 13.07 -25.39
C GLY A 197 22.80 14.55 -25.09
N THR A 198 23.22 15.39 -26.03
CA THR A 198 23.37 16.84 -25.81
C THR A 198 22.11 17.61 -26.22
N GLY A 199 21.46 18.25 -25.26
CA GLY A 199 20.34 19.17 -25.52
C GLY A 199 20.82 20.48 -26.13
N LYS A 200 20.06 21.03 -27.08
CA LYS A 200 20.33 22.33 -27.72
C LYS A 200 19.24 23.35 -27.38
N SER A 201 19.58 24.63 -27.34
CA SER A 201 18.59 25.70 -27.13
C SER A 201 18.85 26.92 -28.02
N LEU A 202 17.75 27.48 -28.52
CA LEU A 202 17.72 28.71 -29.30
C LEU A 202 16.83 29.72 -28.59
N SER A 203 17.37 30.89 -28.28
CA SER A 203 16.59 32.03 -27.78
C SER A 203 16.57 33.15 -28.79
N LEU A 204 15.39 33.69 -29.08
CA LEU A 204 15.22 34.85 -29.94
C LEU A 204 15.14 36.10 -29.08
N GLU A 205 15.87 37.18 -29.40
CA GLU A 205 15.76 38.42 -28.63
C GLU A 205 14.54 39.26 -29.03
N LYS A 206 14.14 39.20 -30.31
CA LYS A 206 13.05 40.03 -30.85
C LYS A 206 12.34 39.33 -32.01
N VAL A 207 11.01 39.47 -32.05
CA VAL A 207 10.15 38.89 -33.08
C VAL A 207 9.17 39.95 -33.56
N ALA A 208 9.06 40.13 -34.86
CA ALA A 208 8.09 41.02 -35.47
C ALA A 208 6.69 40.37 -35.52
N SER A 209 5.64 41.19 -35.43
CA SER A 209 4.25 40.74 -35.55
C SER A 209 4.01 40.01 -36.89
N GLY A 210 3.46 38.79 -36.82
CA GLY A 210 3.14 37.97 -37.99
C GLY A 210 4.34 37.27 -38.64
N ALA A 211 5.48 37.21 -37.95
CA ALA A 211 6.63 36.45 -38.41
C ALA A 211 6.39 34.93 -38.31
N SER A 212 7.15 34.14 -39.08
CA SER A 212 7.19 32.68 -38.93
C SER A 212 8.63 32.15 -38.90
N LEU A 213 8.82 30.98 -38.26
CA LEU A 213 10.10 30.27 -38.15
C LEU A 213 9.93 28.78 -38.44
N THR A 214 10.79 28.22 -39.30
CA THR A 214 10.93 26.78 -39.51
C THR A 214 12.18 26.27 -38.79
N VAL A 215 12.03 25.28 -37.91
CA VAL A 215 13.12 24.60 -37.21
C VAL A 215 13.26 23.20 -37.80
N LEU A 216 14.40 22.92 -38.40
CA LEU A 216 14.70 21.66 -39.06
C LEU A 216 15.76 20.89 -38.28
N ASP A 217 15.66 19.57 -38.31
CA ASP A 217 16.79 18.69 -38.06
C ASP A 217 17.73 18.68 -39.29
N ALA A 218 19.03 18.86 -39.05
CA ALA A 218 20.05 18.82 -40.10
C ALA A 218 20.11 17.49 -40.86
N ASN A 219 19.66 16.38 -40.25
CA ASN A 219 19.59 15.06 -40.87
C ASN A 219 18.14 14.62 -41.17
N SER A 220 17.37 15.49 -41.83
CA SER A 220 15.96 15.29 -42.18
C SER A 220 15.66 14.15 -43.19
N SER A 221 16.64 13.28 -43.50
CA SER A 221 16.53 12.16 -44.45
C SER A 221 15.95 10.86 -43.86
N GLY A 222 15.43 10.88 -42.63
CA GLY A 222 14.74 9.74 -42.02
C GLY A 222 15.64 8.68 -41.37
N SER A 223 16.96 8.93 -41.26
CA SER A 223 17.87 8.13 -40.44
C SER A 223 17.81 8.56 -38.97
N THR A 224 17.91 7.62 -38.03
CA THR A 224 18.05 7.89 -36.58
C THR A 224 19.45 8.36 -36.20
N ASP A 225 20.40 8.34 -37.14
CA ASP A 225 21.77 8.74 -36.88
C ASP A 225 21.89 10.27 -36.78
N ASN A 226 22.17 10.71 -35.54
CA ASN A 226 22.66 12.03 -35.16
C ASN A 226 21.65 13.18 -34.89
N SER A 227 20.37 12.93 -34.55
CA SER A 227 19.49 14.00 -34.02
C SER A 227 19.88 14.41 -32.59
N VAL A 228 19.49 15.61 -32.15
CA VAL A 228 19.57 15.99 -30.71
C VAL A 228 18.40 15.36 -29.94
N ASP A 229 18.64 14.92 -28.71
CA ASP A 229 17.59 14.31 -27.88
C ASP A 229 16.51 15.34 -27.50
N ASN A 230 16.96 16.55 -27.16
CA ASN A 230 16.12 17.65 -26.67
C ASN A 230 16.50 18.97 -27.35
N PHE A 231 15.51 19.73 -27.81
CA PHE A 231 15.66 21.08 -28.31
C PHE A 231 14.71 22.04 -27.61
N THR A 232 15.21 23.18 -27.13
CA THR A 232 14.38 24.23 -26.52
C THR A 232 14.36 25.47 -27.41
N LEU A 233 13.18 25.88 -27.84
CA LEU A 233 12.95 27.17 -28.50
C LEU A 233 12.35 28.15 -27.49
N SER A 234 13.03 29.26 -27.27
CA SER A 234 12.63 30.32 -26.36
C SER A 234 12.40 31.63 -27.11
N ILE A 235 11.28 32.31 -26.84
CA ILE A 235 10.94 33.60 -27.46
C ILE A 235 10.64 34.67 -26.40
N PRO A 236 10.75 35.97 -26.72
CA PRO A 236 10.33 37.01 -25.80
C PRO A 236 8.80 37.07 -25.71
N ASN A 237 8.27 37.50 -24.57
CA ASN A 237 6.83 37.77 -24.46
C ASN A 237 6.44 39.00 -25.29
N ASN A 238 5.22 39.04 -25.83
CA ASN A 238 4.72 40.19 -26.58
C ASN A 238 3.27 40.49 -26.17
N GLU A 239 3.09 41.41 -25.21
CA GLU A 239 1.77 41.77 -24.66
C GLU A 239 1.12 42.96 -25.38
N THR A 240 1.57 43.29 -26.59
CA THR A 240 1.05 44.43 -27.34
C THR A 240 -0.28 44.07 -28.00
N ALA A 241 -1.30 44.91 -27.86
CA ALA A 241 -2.60 44.70 -28.50
C ALA A 241 -2.46 44.64 -30.03
N GLY A 242 -3.05 43.63 -30.67
CA GLY A 242 -2.97 43.43 -32.13
C GLY A 242 -1.64 42.85 -32.62
N PHE A 243 -0.77 42.39 -31.71
CA PHE A 243 0.42 41.63 -32.08
C PHE A 243 0.01 40.21 -32.50
N GLU A 244 0.38 39.81 -33.71
CA GLU A 244 0.23 38.46 -34.23
C GLU A 244 1.44 37.62 -33.79
N PRO A 245 1.25 36.57 -32.97
CA PRO A 245 2.33 35.74 -32.43
C PRO A 245 3.17 35.01 -33.48
N LEU A 246 4.35 34.50 -33.08
CA LEU A 246 5.24 33.74 -33.96
C LEU A 246 4.61 32.40 -34.38
N ASP A 247 4.42 32.19 -35.67
CA ASP A 247 4.12 30.86 -36.21
C ASP A 247 5.39 30.01 -36.29
N VAL A 248 5.33 28.76 -35.88
CA VAL A 248 6.50 27.86 -35.84
C VAL A 248 6.20 26.57 -36.59
N THR A 249 7.07 26.16 -37.51
CA THR A 249 7.07 24.83 -38.10
C THR A 249 8.26 24.05 -37.57
N ILE A 250 8.02 22.88 -36.97
CA ILE A 250 9.04 22.01 -36.38
C ILE A 250 9.10 20.74 -37.21
N THR A 251 10.28 20.40 -37.73
CA THR A 251 10.57 19.16 -38.46
C THR A 251 11.77 18.49 -37.84
N MET A 252 11.54 17.85 -36.69
CA MET A 252 12.54 17.17 -35.87
C MET A 252 12.01 15.81 -35.38
N PRO A 253 11.75 14.85 -36.28
CA PRO A 253 10.96 13.64 -36.01
C PRO A 253 11.55 12.66 -34.98
N ASN A 254 12.77 12.91 -34.48
CA ASN A 254 13.46 12.11 -33.46
C ASN A 254 13.83 12.92 -32.20
N THR A 255 13.38 14.18 -32.10
CA THR A 255 13.74 15.11 -31.03
C THR A 255 12.53 15.49 -30.18
N THR A 256 12.73 15.59 -28.88
CA THR A 256 11.81 16.28 -27.95
C THR A 256 11.97 17.79 -28.12
N VAL A 257 10.89 18.53 -28.37
CA VAL A 257 10.96 19.99 -28.55
C VAL A 257 10.17 20.71 -27.46
N ALA A 258 10.83 21.58 -26.70
CA ALA A 258 10.20 22.42 -25.69
C ALA A 258 10.04 23.86 -26.19
N LEU A 259 8.83 24.41 -26.03
CA LEU A 259 8.53 25.81 -26.25
C LEU A 259 8.52 26.54 -24.91
N THR A 260 9.29 27.62 -24.80
CA THR A 260 9.46 28.37 -23.55
C THR A 260 9.47 29.89 -23.79
N GLY A 261 9.26 30.66 -22.73
CA GLY A 261 9.51 32.11 -22.75
C GLY A 261 10.89 32.44 -22.22
N ASN A 262 11.56 33.43 -22.83
CA ASN A 262 12.87 33.94 -22.38
C ASN A 262 12.90 34.34 -20.90
N ALA A 263 11.75 34.79 -20.40
CA ALA A 263 11.52 35.13 -19.01
C ALA A 263 10.19 34.53 -18.51
N GLY A 264 9.99 33.24 -18.81
CA GLY A 264 8.87 32.45 -18.31
C GLY A 264 7.60 32.52 -19.14
N ALA A 265 7.17 33.72 -19.52
CA ALA A 265 5.97 33.88 -20.34
C ALA A 265 6.32 34.00 -21.83
N ALA A 266 5.50 33.39 -22.69
CA ALA A 266 5.53 33.59 -24.13
C ALA A 266 4.19 33.24 -24.77
N ILE A 267 3.91 33.84 -25.93
CA ILE A 267 2.75 33.51 -26.75
C ILE A 267 3.25 33.08 -28.13
N TYR A 268 2.94 31.84 -28.52
CA TYR A 268 3.19 31.29 -29.85
C TYR A 268 1.88 31.27 -30.65
N GLY A 269 2.00 31.43 -31.97
CA GLY A 269 0.89 31.40 -32.91
C GLY A 269 0.48 29.97 -33.23
N THR A 270 0.46 29.65 -34.52
CA THR A 270 0.28 28.29 -35.03
C THR A 270 1.63 27.56 -34.99
N VAL A 271 1.67 26.45 -34.26
CA VAL A 271 2.80 25.53 -34.19
C VAL A 271 2.48 24.27 -34.99
N THR A 272 3.09 24.10 -36.15
CA THR A 272 3.03 22.84 -36.91
C THR A 272 4.16 21.92 -36.46
N SER A 273 3.84 20.79 -35.84
CA SER A 273 4.81 19.98 -35.11
C SER A 273 5.00 18.58 -35.70
N GLU A 274 6.25 18.24 -36.02
CA GLU A 274 6.71 16.90 -36.37
C GLU A 274 7.90 16.57 -35.46
N THR A 275 7.63 15.93 -34.32
CA THR A 275 8.63 15.63 -33.27
C THR A 275 8.84 14.12 -33.11
N ALA A 276 9.74 13.73 -32.19
CA ALA A 276 9.74 12.38 -31.63
C ALA A 276 8.34 11.97 -31.17
N ASP A 277 8.12 10.66 -31.07
CA ASP A 277 6.83 10.08 -30.72
C ASP A 277 6.25 10.66 -29.41
N ASN A 278 7.08 11.18 -28.51
CA ASN A 278 6.63 11.49 -27.17
C ASN A 278 6.43 12.94 -26.76
N THR A 279 6.75 14.03 -27.49
CA THR A 279 7.04 15.22 -26.67
C THR A 279 7.27 16.57 -27.38
N LEU A 280 6.26 17.16 -28.03
CA LEU A 280 6.20 18.63 -28.05
C LEU A 280 5.83 19.11 -26.63
N VAL A 281 6.72 19.76 -25.90
CA VAL A 281 6.45 20.33 -24.57
C VAL A 281 6.03 21.79 -24.72
N ILE A 282 4.84 22.11 -24.21
CA ILE A 282 4.43 23.50 -23.96
C ILE A 282 4.83 23.84 -22.52
N GLY A 283 5.86 24.68 -22.36
CA GLY A 283 6.43 25.02 -21.07
C GLY A 283 5.50 25.87 -20.19
N ASN A 284 5.76 25.88 -18.89
CA ASN A 284 5.04 26.73 -17.92
C ASN A 284 5.06 28.20 -18.36
N GLY A 285 3.91 28.88 -18.28
CA GLY A 285 3.75 30.28 -18.68
C GLY A 285 3.61 30.50 -20.19
N VAL A 286 3.66 29.44 -20.99
CA VAL A 286 3.53 29.53 -22.45
C VAL A 286 2.07 29.34 -22.87
N GLU A 287 1.59 30.25 -23.72
CA GLU A 287 0.35 30.10 -24.47
C GLU A 287 0.65 29.75 -25.93
N VAL A 288 0.01 28.70 -26.47
CA VAL A 288 0.05 28.36 -27.90
C VAL A 288 -1.34 28.50 -28.48
N LYS A 289 -1.50 29.37 -29.48
CA LYS A 289 -2.81 29.66 -30.10
C LYS A 289 -3.35 28.45 -30.86
N LYS A 290 -2.51 27.71 -31.56
CA LYS A 290 -2.91 26.48 -32.25
C LYS A 290 -1.72 25.53 -32.41
N VAL A 291 -1.92 24.23 -32.17
CA VAL A 291 -0.94 23.19 -32.56
C VAL A 291 -1.52 22.35 -33.69
N VAL A 292 -0.78 22.15 -34.77
CA VAL A 292 -1.08 21.21 -35.85
C VAL A 292 -0.09 20.05 -35.76
N VAL A 293 -0.55 18.86 -35.36
CA VAL A 293 0.31 17.71 -35.08
C VAL A 293 0.47 16.85 -36.33
N LYS A 294 1.67 16.85 -36.92
CA LYS A 294 2.06 15.97 -38.03
C LYS A 294 2.64 14.63 -37.55
N LYS A 295 3.37 14.63 -36.44
CA LYS A 295 3.93 13.43 -35.79
C LYS A 295 4.18 13.72 -34.31
N GLY A 296 4.07 12.69 -33.47
CA GLY A 296 4.39 12.76 -32.05
C GLY A 296 3.21 13.15 -31.18
N ASN A 297 3.49 13.22 -29.87
CA ASN A 297 2.53 13.58 -28.82
C ASN A 297 2.83 14.97 -28.24
N ILE A 298 1.91 15.50 -27.43
CA ILE A 298 2.06 16.82 -26.80
C ILE A 298 2.06 16.66 -25.29
N ARG A 299 2.97 17.35 -24.59
CA ARG A 299 2.93 17.56 -23.15
C ARG A 299 2.63 19.02 -22.86
N VAL A 300 1.61 19.27 -22.04
CA VAL A 300 1.20 20.61 -21.63
C VAL A 300 1.49 20.76 -20.14
N ASN A 301 2.51 21.53 -19.82
CA ASN A 301 2.99 21.65 -18.45
C ASN A 301 2.03 22.50 -17.60
N LYS A 302 2.15 22.36 -16.28
CA LYS A 302 1.42 23.22 -15.32
C LYS A 302 1.61 24.70 -15.65
N GLY A 303 0.51 25.45 -15.70
CA GLY A 303 0.51 26.89 -16.03
C GLY A 303 0.66 27.21 -17.52
N ALA A 304 0.79 26.21 -18.39
CA ALA A 304 0.74 26.40 -19.84
C ALA A 304 -0.71 26.40 -20.35
N LYS A 305 -0.91 27.01 -21.52
CA LYS A 305 -2.22 27.12 -22.18
C LYS A 305 -2.16 26.73 -23.65
N LEU A 306 -2.91 25.70 -24.03
CA LEU A 306 -3.14 25.31 -25.41
C LEU A 306 -4.56 25.72 -25.82
N VAL A 307 -4.68 26.65 -26.76
CA VAL A 307 -5.98 27.23 -27.16
C VAL A 307 -6.71 26.37 -28.19
N ALA A 308 -6.00 25.81 -29.15
CA ALA A 308 -6.55 24.93 -30.18
C ALA A 308 -5.54 23.85 -30.59
N ILE A 309 -6.04 22.70 -31.03
CA ILE A 309 -5.23 21.59 -31.51
C ILE A 309 -5.92 20.95 -32.71
N GLU A 310 -5.12 20.52 -33.68
CA GLU A 310 -5.56 19.84 -34.89
C GLU A 310 -4.57 18.72 -35.22
N LYS A 311 -5.08 17.56 -35.63
CA LYS A 311 -4.27 16.47 -36.16
C LYS A 311 -4.15 16.68 -37.67
N SER A 312 -2.92 16.79 -38.16
CA SER A 312 -2.69 16.94 -39.60
C SER A 312 -3.25 15.74 -40.37
N SER A 313 -3.73 15.98 -41.59
CA SER A 313 -4.13 14.91 -42.53
C SER A 313 -2.98 13.94 -42.84
N ASP A 314 -1.74 14.42 -42.72
CA ASP A 314 -0.53 13.64 -43.01
C ASP A 314 -0.06 12.83 -41.78
N ASN A 315 -0.73 12.98 -40.64
CA ASN A 315 -0.40 12.25 -39.42
C ASN A 315 -0.98 10.83 -39.47
N GLN A 316 -0.10 9.84 -39.51
CA GLN A 316 -0.45 8.43 -39.66
C GLN A 316 -0.88 7.74 -38.36
N ALA A 317 -0.71 8.38 -37.20
CA ALA A 317 -1.17 7.81 -35.93
C ALA A 317 -2.70 7.74 -35.91
N THR A 318 -3.25 6.73 -35.23
CA THR A 318 -4.70 6.63 -35.02
C THR A 318 -5.17 7.76 -34.10
N THR A 319 -4.45 8.00 -33.01
CA THR A 319 -4.71 9.06 -32.04
C THR A 319 -3.43 9.81 -31.69
N VAL A 320 -3.57 11.06 -31.24
CA VAL A 320 -2.49 11.85 -30.63
C VAL A 320 -2.76 11.96 -29.14
N THR A 321 -1.76 11.61 -28.32
CA THR A 321 -1.87 11.74 -26.87
C THR A 321 -1.48 13.15 -26.42
N VAL A 322 -2.32 13.75 -25.58
CA VAL A 322 -2.08 15.02 -24.88
C VAL A 322 -1.84 14.72 -23.41
N TYR A 323 -0.57 14.73 -23.00
CA TYR A 323 -0.17 14.62 -21.61
C TYR A 323 -0.42 15.95 -20.90
N LYS A 324 -1.39 15.95 -20.00
CA LYS A 324 -1.83 17.15 -19.29
C LYS A 324 -1.32 17.11 -17.85
N GLU A 325 -0.57 18.12 -17.45
CA GLU A 325 -0.24 18.32 -16.04
C GLU A 325 -1.38 19.02 -15.28
N ASP A 326 -1.43 18.81 -13.97
CA ASP A 326 -2.37 19.54 -13.12
C ASP A 326 -2.12 21.06 -13.20
N GLY A 327 -3.18 21.83 -13.37
CA GLY A 327 -3.10 23.27 -13.62
C GLY A 327 -2.72 23.70 -15.05
N ALA A 328 -2.59 22.77 -16.01
CA ALA A 328 -2.51 23.11 -17.43
C ALA A 328 -3.91 23.41 -18.04
N GLU A 329 -3.99 24.37 -18.96
CA GLU A 329 -5.19 24.68 -19.74
C GLU A 329 -5.09 24.07 -21.15
N ILE A 330 -6.06 23.24 -21.53
CA ILE A 330 -6.20 22.69 -22.89
C ILE A 330 -7.62 22.96 -23.41
N PRO A 331 -7.90 22.80 -24.71
CA PRO A 331 -9.25 23.02 -25.24
C PRO A 331 -10.30 22.17 -24.52
N SER A 332 -11.44 22.75 -24.18
CA SER A 332 -12.49 22.09 -23.38
C SER A 332 -13.19 20.93 -24.10
N SER A 333 -13.03 20.84 -25.42
CA SER A 333 -13.52 19.74 -26.25
C SER A 333 -12.43 19.40 -27.26
N LEU A 334 -12.13 18.11 -27.38
CA LEU A 334 -11.21 17.56 -28.37
C LEU A 334 -11.96 16.54 -29.24
N GLY A 335 -11.53 16.38 -30.49
CA GLY A 335 -12.05 15.34 -31.39
C GLY A 335 -11.64 13.93 -30.93
N GLU A 336 -12.27 12.90 -31.49
CA GLU A 336 -11.99 11.48 -31.18
C GLU A 336 -10.56 11.06 -31.54
N GLU A 337 -9.88 11.85 -32.39
CA GLU A 337 -8.48 11.67 -32.75
C GLU A 337 -7.48 12.07 -31.64
N PHE A 338 -7.94 12.56 -30.48
CA PHE A 338 -7.10 12.94 -29.35
C PHE A 338 -7.44 12.16 -28.08
N VAL A 339 -6.41 11.72 -27.36
CA VAL A 339 -6.54 11.09 -26.03
C VAL A 339 -5.85 11.98 -25.01
N VAL A 340 -6.57 12.40 -23.97
CA VAL A 340 -5.98 13.15 -22.86
C VAL A 340 -5.55 12.17 -21.77
N MET A 341 -4.30 12.28 -21.34
CA MET A 341 -3.74 11.46 -20.27
C MET A 341 -3.12 12.37 -19.22
N ASP A 342 -3.30 12.04 -17.94
CA ASP A 342 -2.57 12.71 -16.86
C ASP A 342 -1.06 12.46 -17.06
N ALA A 343 -0.27 13.53 -17.08
CA ALA A 343 1.17 13.44 -17.33
C ALA A 343 1.91 12.61 -16.25
N ALA A 344 1.48 12.69 -14.98
CA ALA A 344 2.07 11.88 -13.91
C ALA A 344 1.74 10.39 -14.12
N VAL A 345 0.55 10.05 -14.62
CA VAL A 345 0.19 8.66 -14.97
C VAL A 345 1.06 8.13 -16.11
N ALA A 346 1.33 8.96 -17.11
CA ALA A 346 2.22 8.59 -18.21
C ALA A 346 3.67 8.39 -17.73
N ASP A 347 4.16 9.27 -16.86
CA ASP A 347 5.49 9.17 -16.27
C ASP A 347 5.61 7.88 -15.42
N MET A 348 4.57 7.54 -14.64
CA MET A 348 4.51 6.27 -13.90
C MET A 348 4.53 5.07 -14.83
N GLN A 349 3.70 5.06 -15.88
CA GLN A 349 3.62 3.97 -16.85
C GLN A 349 4.99 3.72 -17.52
N LYS A 350 5.72 4.79 -17.84
CA LYS A 350 7.08 4.70 -18.37
C LYS A 350 8.04 4.04 -17.37
N VAL A 351 8.02 4.44 -16.10
CA VAL A 351 8.86 3.80 -15.05
C VAL A 351 8.50 2.32 -14.89
N PHE A 352 7.22 1.97 -14.98
CA PHE A 352 6.79 0.58 -14.93
C PHE A 352 7.40 -0.24 -16.07
N ALA A 353 7.34 0.27 -17.30
CA ALA A 353 7.89 -0.39 -18.48
C ALA A 353 9.43 -0.47 -18.49
N GLU A 354 10.12 0.57 -18.01
CA GLU A 354 11.58 0.68 -18.07
C GLU A 354 12.30 0.11 -16.85
N GLY A 355 11.59 0.00 -15.71
CA GLY A 355 12.15 -0.26 -14.38
C GLY A 355 12.57 1.03 -13.66
N GLY A 356 12.67 0.98 -12.33
CA GLY A 356 13.12 2.11 -11.51
C GLY A 356 12.28 2.32 -10.26
N THR A 357 12.30 3.54 -9.72
CA THR A 357 11.47 3.92 -8.56
C THR A 357 10.54 5.05 -8.96
N TYR A 358 9.27 4.92 -8.62
CA TYR A 358 8.27 5.98 -8.79
C TYR A 358 7.64 6.31 -7.43
N THR A 359 7.68 7.59 -7.07
CA THR A 359 7.02 8.11 -5.87
C THR A 359 5.80 8.91 -6.31
N LEU A 360 4.61 8.57 -5.79
CA LEU A 360 3.39 9.26 -6.16
C LEU A 360 3.47 10.76 -5.77
N PRO A 361 3.32 11.70 -6.73
CA PRO A 361 3.33 13.13 -6.43
C PRO A 361 1.98 13.62 -5.89
N GLN A 362 0.90 12.92 -6.21
CA GLN A 362 -0.48 13.27 -5.88
C GLN A 362 -1.35 12.00 -5.88
N ASP A 363 -2.64 12.15 -5.53
CA ASP A 363 -3.60 11.08 -5.77
C ASP A 363 -3.79 10.88 -7.28
N MET A 364 -3.78 9.64 -7.73
CA MET A 364 -3.75 9.28 -9.15
C MET A 364 -4.82 8.24 -9.47
N ASN A 365 -5.26 8.23 -10.73
CA ASN A 365 -6.22 7.25 -11.24
C ASN A 365 -5.66 6.63 -12.52
N ILE A 366 -5.55 5.30 -12.52
CA ILE A 366 -4.96 4.51 -13.61
C ILE A 366 -5.98 3.56 -14.25
N VAL A 367 -7.28 3.78 -14.05
CA VAL A 367 -8.34 2.97 -14.65
C VAL A 367 -8.22 2.99 -16.18
N GLY A 368 -8.10 1.81 -16.79
CA GLY A 368 -7.94 1.65 -18.24
C GLY A 368 -6.50 1.85 -18.74
N VAL A 369 -5.52 2.02 -17.84
CA VAL A 369 -4.10 2.16 -18.19
C VAL A 369 -3.34 0.92 -17.70
N GLU A 370 -2.66 0.22 -18.61
CA GLU A 370 -1.79 -0.91 -18.25
C GLU A 370 -0.49 -0.41 -17.59
N MET A 371 -0.27 -0.83 -16.36
CA MET A 371 0.95 -0.65 -15.57
C MET A 371 1.71 -1.98 -15.55
N MET A 372 2.49 -2.20 -16.60
CA MET A 372 3.24 -3.45 -16.82
C MET A 372 4.67 -3.35 -16.30
N VAL A 373 5.09 -4.28 -15.46
CA VAL A 373 6.50 -4.52 -15.09
C VAL A 373 7.02 -5.70 -15.92
N PRO A 374 7.83 -5.48 -16.97
CA PRO A 374 8.28 -6.54 -17.86
C PRO A 374 9.29 -7.49 -17.18
N LYS A 375 9.41 -8.70 -17.73
CA LYS A 375 10.45 -9.66 -17.33
C LYS A 375 11.85 -9.01 -17.33
N GLY A 376 12.60 -9.25 -16.26
CA GLY A 376 13.96 -8.71 -16.09
C GLY A 376 14.02 -7.24 -15.67
N LYS A 377 12.88 -6.59 -15.45
CA LYS A 377 12.79 -5.24 -14.87
C LYS A 377 12.37 -5.31 -13.40
N GLU A 378 12.76 -4.29 -12.65
CA GLU A 378 12.34 -4.10 -11.27
C GLU A 378 11.78 -2.69 -11.09
N VAL A 379 10.63 -2.61 -10.43
CA VAL A 379 9.90 -1.37 -10.16
C VAL A 379 9.62 -1.28 -8.67
N THR A 380 9.97 -0.14 -8.07
CA THR A 380 9.54 0.22 -6.72
C THR A 380 8.50 1.33 -6.81
N LEU A 381 7.29 1.08 -6.33
CA LEU A 381 6.25 2.11 -6.17
C LEU A 381 6.21 2.54 -4.70
N ASP A 382 6.47 3.82 -4.46
CA ASP A 382 6.23 4.48 -3.17
C ASP A 382 4.93 5.28 -3.22
N LEU A 383 3.92 4.81 -2.47
CA LEU A 383 2.62 5.47 -2.40
C LEU A 383 2.69 6.84 -1.74
N ASN A 384 3.70 7.12 -0.91
CA ASN A 384 3.94 8.44 -0.31
C ASN A 384 2.69 9.08 0.33
N GLY A 385 1.89 8.26 1.04
CA GLY A 385 0.66 8.68 1.69
C GLY A 385 -0.48 9.08 0.74
N LYS A 386 -0.42 8.66 -0.53
CA LYS A 386 -1.40 8.99 -1.58
C LYS A 386 -2.26 7.80 -1.99
N THR A 387 -3.38 8.11 -2.63
CA THR A 387 -4.29 7.12 -3.21
C THR A 387 -3.97 6.89 -4.69
N LEU A 388 -3.79 5.63 -5.06
CA LEU A 388 -3.75 5.17 -6.44
C LEU A 388 -5.04 4.38 -6.74
N GLU A 389 -5.95 5.00 -7.48
CA GLU A 389 -7.17 4.32 -7.95
C GLU A 389 -6.88 3.45 -9.16
N ALA A 390 -7.25 2.17 -9.08
CA ALA A 390 -7.15 1.23 -10.20
C ALA A 390 -8.46 0.46 -10.38
N ALA A 391 -8.64 -0.10 -11.57
CA ALA A 391 -9.67 -1.09 -11.82
C ALA A 391 -9.15 -2.49 -11.42
N ASN A 392 -10.06 -3.44 -11.25
CA ASN A 392 -9.71 -4.82 -10.92
C ASN A 392 -9.61 -5.69 -12.18
N ASP A 393 -9.01 -5.15 -13.24
CA ASP A 393 -8.81 -5.79 -14.55
C ASP A 393 -7.42 -6.42 -14.72
N GLY A 394 -6.62 -6.45 -13.64
CA GLY A 394 -5.25 -6.97 -13.69
C GLY A 394 -4.29 -6.08 -14.49
N LEU A 395 -4.64 -4.81 -14.71
CA LEU A 395 -3.79 -3.87 -15.45
C LEU A 395 -2.55 -3.43 -14.67
N ILE A 396 -2.47 -3.64 -13.35
CA ILE A 396 -1.17 -3.66 -12.64
C ILE A 396 -0.59 -5.06 -12.81
N ARG A 397 0.17 -5.25 -13.90
CA ARG A 397 0.68 -6.55 -14.34
C ARG A 397 2.17 -6.65 -14.07
N VAL A 398 2.59 -7.75 -13.44
CA VAL A 398 3.99 -7.95 -13.02
C VAL A 398 4.51 -9.25 -13.61
N GLU A 399 5.41 -9.17 -14.59
CA GLU A 399 6.21 -10.30 -15.10
C GLU A 399 7.69 -10.22 -14.65
N GLY A 400 8.10 -9.08 -14.07
CA GLY A 400 9.41 -8.85 -13.45
C GLY A 400 9.33 -8.77 -11.93
N SER A 401 9.97 -7.77 -11.33
CA SER A 401 10.00 -7.53 -9.89
C SER A 401 9.23 -6.28 -9.51
N PHE A 402 8.25 -6.39 -8.60
CA PHE A 402 7.48 -5.25 -8.11
C PHE A 402 7.60 -5.10 -6.59
N ILE A 403 8.05 -3.94 -6.13
CA ILE A 403 8.17 -3.60 -4.72
C ILE A 403 7.15 -2.50 -4.40
N LEU A 404 6.23 -2.79 -3.50
CA LEU A 404 5.27 -1.83 -2.96
C LEU A 404 5.74 -1.33 -1.60
N GLN A 405 5.81 -0.01 -1.45
CA GLN A 405 6.08 0.65 -0.18
C GLN A 405 5.28 1.93 -0.04
N ASP A 406 5.24 2.44 1.18
CA ASP A 406 4.65 3.72 1.53
C ASP A 406 5.48 4.35 2.65
N ASN A 407 6.37 5.27 2.28
CA ASN A 407 7.32 5.88 3.21
C ASN A 407 6.68 6.98 4.07
N ALA A 408 5.58 7.58 3.62
CA ALA A 408 4.87 8.65 4.36
C ALA A 408 3.70 8.14 5.20
N GLY A 409 3.21 6.93 4.93
CA GLY A 409 2.12 6.28 5.67
C GLY A 409 0.72 6.67 5.14
N ASN A 410 -0.23 5.75 5.29
CA ASN A 410 -1.63 5.87 4.84
C ASN A 410 -1.86 5.85 3.32
N GLY A 411 -0.84 5.60 2.51
CA GLY A 411 -0.97 5.39 1.07
C GLY A 411 -1.80 4.14 0.78
N VAL A 412 -2.59 4.18 -0.30
CA VAL A 412 -3.51 3.09 -0.66
C VAL A 412 -3.62 2.88 -2.16
N ILE A 413 -3.54 1.63 -2.61
CA ILE A 413 -4.02 1.21 -3.93
C ILE A 413 -5.49 0.79 -3.77
N LYS A 414 -6.40 1.48 -4.46
CA LYS A 414 -7.84 1.35 -4.24
C LYS A 414 -8.57 0.86 -5.48
N ALA A 415 -9.31 -0.23 -5.31
CA ALA A 415 -10.24 -0.76 -6.31
C ALA A 415 -11.42 0.18 -6.57
N THR A 416 -11.71 0.42 -7.85
CA THR A 416 -12.83 1.29 -8.27
C THR A 416 -13.98 0.57 -8.97
N LYS A 417 -13.81 -0.71 -9.35
CA LYS A 417 -14.80 -1.48 -10.12
C LYS A 417 -15.23 -2.76 -9.40
N ASP A 418 -16.52 -3.07 -9.48
CA ASP A 418 -17.07 -4.33 -8.97
C ASP A 418 -16.61 -5.52 -9.82
N TYR A 419 -16.65 -6.72 -9.28
CA TYR A 419 -16.28 -7.93 -10.01
C TYR A 419 -17.22 -8.19 -11.17
N VAL A 420 -16.64 -8.57 -12.31
CA VAL A 420 -17.37 -9.00 -13.50
C VAL A 420 -16.68 -10.25 -14.03
N TYR A 421 -17.41 -11.35 -14.05
CA TYR A 421 -16.90 -12.65 -14.49
C TYR A 421 -16.25 -12.56 -15.89
N GLN A 422 -15.06 -13.15 -16.04
CA GLN A 422 -14.21 -13.12 -17.25
C GLN A 422 -13.71 -11.73 -17.71
N VAL A 423 -14.03 -10.65 -16.98
CA VAL A 423 -13.56 -9.29 -17.29
C VAL A 423 -12.61 -8.80 -16.20
N TYR A 424 -12.99 -9.00 -14.94
CA TYR A 424 -12.24 -8.60 -13.74
C TYR A 424 -11.92 -9.83 -12.89
N SER A 425 -11.34 -10.86 -13.53
CA SER A 425 -11.16 -12.19 -12.90
C SER A 425 -9.83 -12.38 -12.16
N THR A 426 -9.03 -11.33 -12.04
CA THR A 426 -7.74 -11.32 -11.35
C THR A 426 -7.76 -10.33 -10.18
N GLY A 427 -6.71 -10.33 -9.34
CA GLY A 427 -6.54 -9.28 -8.34
C GLY A 427 -6.24 -7.91 -8.95
N ILE A 428 -6.42 -6.86 -8.15
CA ILE A 428 -6.01 -5.50 -8.50
C ILE A 428 -4.53 -5.45 -8.91
N ILE A 429 -3.71 -6.34 -8.35
CA ILE A 429 -2.35 -6.63 -8.80
C ILE A 429 -2.28 -8.07 -9.30
N TYR A 430 -1.77 -8.24 -10.51
CA TYR A 430 -1.65 -9.52 -11.19
C TYR A 430 -0.17 -9.85 -11.43
N VAL A 431 0.36 -10.80 -10.66
CA VAL A 431 1.76 -11.26 -10.74
C VAL A 431 1.80 -12.58 -11.50
N ASP A 432 2.55 -12.61 -12.60
CA ASP A 432 2.33 -13.59 -13.65
C ASP A 432 3.64 -14.06 -14.29
N GLY A 433 4.05 -15.27 -13.94
CA GLY A 433 5.21 -15.94 -14.51
C GLY A 433 6.25 -16.36 -13.47
N GLU A 434 7.14 -17.24 -13.90
CA GLU A 434 8.10 -17.95 -13.02
C GLU A 434 9.22 -17.05 -12.52
N ASP A 435 9.55 -16.00 -13.27
CA ASP A 435 10.51 -14.96 -12.87
C ASP A 435 9.82 -13.74 -12.23
N ALA A 436 8.48 -13.79 -12.10
CA ALA A 436 7.70 -12.70 -11.57
C ALA A 436 7.67 -12.76 -10.04
N LYS A 437 8.00 -11.64 -9.40
CA LYS A 437 8.03 -11.54 -7.94
C LYS A 437 7.43 -10.22 -7.47
N MET A 438 6.70 -10.29 -6.36
CA MET A 438 6.21 -9.11 -5.67
C MET A 438 6.68 -9.09 -4.22
N THR A 439 7.14 -7.93 -3.75
CA THR A 439 7.43 -7.66 -2.33
C THR A 439 6.57 -6.50 -1.84
N MET A 440 5.73 -6.75 -0.84
CA MET A 440 4.99 -5.70 -0.14
C MET A 440 5.66 -5.39 1.19
N LYS A 441 6.30 -4.22 1.28
CA LYS A 441 6.99 -3.74 2.48
C LYS A 441 6.04 -2.99 3.42
N SER A 442 5.22 -2.11 2.86
CA SER A 442 4.23 -1.29 3.58
C SER A 442 3.15 -0.76 2.62
N GLY A 443 2.27 0.11 3.11
CA GLY A 443 1.13 0.66 2.36
C GLY A 443 -0.13 -0.19 2.47
N ASN A 444 -1.20 0.26 1.83
CA ASN A 444 -2.50 -0.42 1.86
C ASN A 444 -2.97 -0.83 0.46
N ILE A 445 -3.67 -1.96 0.37
CA ILE A 445 -4.46 -2.37 -0.80
C ILE A 445 -5.90 -2.53 -0.34
N TYR A 446 -6.82 -1.82 -0.96
CA TYR A 446 -8.24 -1.83 -0.61
C TYR A 446 -9.09 -2.26 -1.82
N ALA A 447 -9.55 -3.51 -1.76
CA ALA A 447 -10.39 -4.18 -2.75
C ALA A 447 -11.75 -4.62 -2.16
N VAL A 448 -12.22 -3.97 -1.09
CA VAL A 448 -13.59 -4.17 -0.59
C VAL A 448 -14.57 -3.35 -1.45
N ARG A 449 -15.70 -3.97 -1.81
CA ARG A 449 -16.80 -3.37 -2.58
C ARG A 449 -18.07 -3.36 -1.73
N ASP A 450 -19.09 -2.60 -2.13
CA ASP A 450 -20.31 -2.39 -1.31
C ASP A 450 -21.02 -3.68 -0.89
N ASN A 451 -21.02 -4.69 -1.77
CA ASN A 451 -21.56 -6.03 -1.49
C ASN A 451 -20.43 -7.07 -1.66
N PRO A 452 -19.55 -7.25 -0.66
CA PRO A 452 -18.35 -8.06 -0.80
C PRO A 452 -18.66 -9.55 -1.06
N ALA A 453 -19.82 -10.05 -0.63
CA ALA A 453 -20.21 -11.44 -0.89
C ALA A 453 -20.48 -11.72 -2.38
N ASN A 454 -21.07 -10.76 -3.10
CA ASN A 454 -21.50 -10.97 -4.50
C ASN A 454 -20.60 -10.26 -5.52
N ASN A 455 -20.02 -9.12 -5.13
CA ASN A 455 -19.22 -8.24 -5.97
C ASN A 455 -17.81 -8.05 -5.38
N GLY A 456 -17.38 -8.96 -4.49
CA GLY A 456 -16.07 -8.92 -3.86
C GLY A 456 -14.95 -8.88 -4.89
N GLN A 457 -13.80 -8.33 -4.49
CA GLN A 457 -12.64 -8.24 -5.37
C GLN A 457 -11.42 -8.83 -4.68
N PHE A 458 -10.45 -9.25 -5.49
CA PHE A 458 -9.21 -9.85 -5.00
C PHE A 458 -8.11 -8.79 -4.86
N GLY A 459 -7.24 -8.96 -3.86
CA GLY A 459 -6.05 -8.13 -3.68
C GLY A 459 -4.96 -8.49 -4.68
N ILE A 460 -4.16 -9.51 -4.35
CA ILE A 460 -3.02 -9.95 -5.17
C ILE A 460 -3.31 -11.32 -5.76
N GLY A 461 -3.23 -11.44 -7.09
CA GLY A 461 -3.32 -12.70 -7.81
C GLY A 461 -1.95 -13.23 -8.26
N LEU A 462 -1.62 -14.48 -7.94
CA LEU A 462 -0.37 -15.17 -8.32
C LEU A 462 -0.60 -16.26 -9.37
N TRP A 463 -0.04 -16.06 -10.57
CA TRP A 463 -0.21 -16.94 -11.71
C TRP A 463 1.12 -17.52 -12.19
N ARG A 464 1.05 -18.72 -12.78
CA ARG A 464 2.16 -19.38 -13.48
C ARG A 464 3.50 -19.38 -12.71
N GLY A 465 3.44 -19.70 -11.41
CA GLY A 465 4.65 -19.85 -10.57
C GLY A 465 5.17 -18.54 -9.96
N ALA A 466 4.41 -17.45 -10.01
CA ALA A 466 4.82 -16.18 -9.40
C ALA A 466 5.08 -16.28 -7.88
N ASP A 467 6.08 -15.52 -7.42
CA ASP A 467 6.51 -15.43 -6.03
C ASP A 467 5.97 -14.18 -5.32
N LEU A 468 5.74 -14.30 -4.01
CA LEU A 468 5.23 -13.22 -3.18
C LEU A 468 5.94 -13.16 -1.82
N THR A 469 6.34 -11.96 -1.40
CA THR A 469 6.81 -11.68 -0.04
C THR A 469 6.01 -10.53 0.56
N ILE A 470 5.45 -10.72 1.75
CA ILE A 470 4.76 -9.68 2.52
C ILE A 470 5.49 -9.48 3.85
N GLU A 471 6.13 -8.31 3.99
CA GLU A 471 6.84 -7.90 5.19
C GLU A 471 5.97 -6.99 6.08
N GLY A 472 5.00 -6.30 5.50
CA GLY A 472 4.15 -5.33 6.19
C GLY A 472 3.03 -4.77 5.33
N GLY A 473 2.34 -3.75 5.86
CA GLY A 473 1.18 -3.11 5.22
C GLY A 473 -0.13 -3.88 5.44
N LYS A 474 -1.20 -3.44 4.76
CA LYS A 474 -2.55 -4.00 4.93
C LYS A 474 -3.21 -4.29 3.59
N ILE A 475 -3.84 -5.44 3.45
CA ILE A 475 -4.67 -5.81 2.30
C ILE A 475 -6.07 -6.13 2.82
N GLU A 476 -7.06 -5.34 2.39
CA GLU A 476 -8.48 -5.62 2.65
C GLU A 476 -9.17 -5.94 1.32
N ALA A 477 -9.64 -7.17 1.17
CA ALA A 477 -10.28 -7.65 -0.04
C ALA A 477 -11.73 -8.08 0.22
N GLY A 478 -12.58 -8.02 -0.80
CA GLY A 478 -13.92 -8.60 -0.72
C GLY A 478 -13.84 -10.12 -0.54
N TRP A 479 -13.07 -10.79 -1.40
CA TRP A 479 -12.77 -12.21 -1.30
C TRP A 479 -11.31 -12.39 -0.86
N TYR A 480 -10.43 -12.95 -1.68
CA TYR A 480 -9.05 -13.26 -1.27
C TYR A 480 -8.16 -12.00 -1.25
N ALA A 481 -7.49 -11.75 -0.13
CA ALA A 481 -6.40 -10.76 -0.06
C ALA A 481 -5.22 -11.23 -0.92
N VAL A 482 -4.93 -12.54 -0.88
CA VAL A 482 -3.95 -13.21 -1.76
C VAL A 482 -4.58 -14.48 -2.31
N SER A 483 -4.50 -14.67 -3.62
CA SER A 483 -4.98 -15.88 -4.30
C SER A 483 -3.97 -16.38 -5.33
N GLY A 484 -3.73 -17.68 -5.36
CA GLY A 484 -3.06 -18.33 -6.49
C GLY A 484 -4.03 -18.93 -7.51
N ASN A 485 -3.51 -19.71 -8.45
CA ASN A 485 -4.31 -20.41 -9.47
C ASN A 485 -3.93 -21.89 -9.63
N GLY A 486 -4.87 -22.80 -9.32
CA GLY A 486 -4.69 -24.25 -9.37
C GLY A 486 -4.76 -24.88 -10.76
N GLN A 487 -5.12 -24.14 -11.81
CA GLN A 487 -5.07 -24.65 -13.20
C GLN A 487 -3.66 -24.62 -13.80
N ASN A 488 -2.73 -23.86 -13.19
CA ASN A 488 -1.36 -23.75 -13.66
C ASN A 488 -0.51 -24.87 -13.02
N THR A 489 -0.12 -25.87 -13.81
CA THR A 489 0.58 -27.06 -13.31
C THR A 489 2.09 -27.08 -13.59
N THR A 490 2.64 -26.03 -14.22
CA THR A 490 4.01 -26.09 -14.75
C THR A 490 5.08 -25.79 -13.72
N GLN A 491 4.83 -24.97 -12.68
CA GLN A 491 5.82 -24.62 -11.63
C GLN A 491 5.22 -24.23 -10.28
N ASN A 492 6.08 -24.22 -9.25
CA ASN A 492 5.77 -24.01 -7.83
C ASN A 492 5.98 -22.54 -7.41
N SER A 493 4.95 -21.90 -6.86
CA SER A 493 5.10 -20.56 -6.24
C SER A 493 5.81 -20.63 -4.89
N VAL A 494 6.58 -19.59 -4.54
CA VAL A 494 7.08 -19.34 -3.19
C VAL A 494 6.39 -18.11 -2.59
N ILE A 495 5.66 -18.32 -1.50
CA ILE A 495 4.95 -17.25 -0.78
C ILE A 495 5.51 -17.15 0.63
N ASN A 496 5.99 -15.97 1.03
CA ASN A 496 6.50 -15.68 2.37
C ASN A 496 5.71 -14.54 3.01
N ILE A 497 5.12 -14.78 4.17
CA ILE A 497 4.39 -13.77 4.94
C ILE A 497 5.06 -13.65 6.31
N THR A 498 5.81 -12.57 6.50
CA THR A 498 6.54 -12.29 7.75
C THR A 498 5.88 -11.17 8.57
N GLY A 499 4.95 -10.43 7.96
CA GLY A 499 4.20 -9.36 8.61
C GLY A 499 2.96 -8.94 7.82
N GLY A 500 2.38 -7.81 8.23
CA GLY A 500 1.19 -7.21 7.60
C GLY A 500 -0.15 -7.75 8.09
N GLU A 501 -1.23 -7.17 7.58
CA GLU A 501 -2.62 -7.55 7.85
C GLU A 501 -3.32 -7.94 6.54
N LEU A 502 -3.76 -9.19 6.42
CA LEU A 502 -4.46 -9.71 5.25
C LEU A 502 -5.90 -10.05 5.64
N ILE A 503 -6.87 -9.37 5.03
CA ILE A 503 -8.26 -9.41 5.43
C ILE A 503 -9.16 -9.77 4.24
N SER A 504 -10.03 -10.75 4.45
CA SER A 504 -11.19 -11.01 3.58
C SER A 504 -12.49 -10.62 4.27
N ALA A 505 -13.30 -9.82 3.58
CA ALA A 505 -14.61 -9.39 4.09
C ALA A 505 -15.72 -10.45 3.91
N ALA A 506 -15.57 -11.42 3.01
CA ALA A 506 -16.61 -12.40 2.72
C ALA A 506 -16.14 -13.87 2.66
N ASP A 507 -14.84 -14.12 2.48
CA ASP A 507 -14.30 -15.46 2.20
C ASP A 507 -13.04 -15.76 3.04
N TYR A 508 -12.18 -16.66 2.56
CA TYR A 508 -10.84 -16.88 3.07
C TYR A 508 -9.92 -15.69 2.74
N ALA A 509 -8.99 -15.32 3.62
CA ALA A 509 -8.03 -14.25 3.33
C ALA A 509 -6.95 -14.68 2.34
N VAL A 510 -6.43 -15.90 2.49
CA VAL A 510 -5.39 -16.46 1.63
C VAL A 510 -5.89 -17.74 0.98
N TYR A 511 -5.90 -17.78 -0.36
CA TYR A 511 -6.29 -18.96 -1.13
C TYR A 511 -5.09 -19.55 -1.88
N LEU A 512 -4.80 -20.83 -1.59
CA LEU A 512 -3.63 -21.58 -2.05
C LEU A 512 -4.04 -22.79 -2.91
N PRO A 513 -4.52 -22.58 -4.14
CA PRO A 513 -4.88 -23.68 -5.04
C PRO A 513 -3.71 -24.28 -5.82
N GLN A 514 -2.59 -23.57 -5.92
CA GLN A 514 -1.42 -23.90 -6.73
C GLN A 514 -0.41 -24.77 -5.97
N ALA A 515 0.44 -25.47 -6.71
CA ALA A 515 1.61 -26.13 -6.12
C ALA A 515 2.67 -25.09 -5.68
N GLY A 516 3.49 -25.45 -4.69
CA GLY A 516 4.54 -24.58 -4.17
C GLY A 516 4.63 -24.59 -2.65
N THR A 517 5.35 -23.61 -2.09
CA THR A 517 5.57 -23.48 -0.64
C THR A 517 5.10 -22.12 -0.16
N THR A 518 4.21 -22.11 0.81
CA THR A 518 3.80 -20.92 1.56
C THR A 518 4.36 -21.02 2.97
N THR A 519 5.10 -19.99 3.42
CA THR A 519 5.62 -19.89 4.78
C THR A 519 5.06 -18.65 5.45
N ILE A 520 4.49 -18.81 6.64
CA ILE A 520 3.88 -17.74 7.43
C ILE A 520 4.56 -17.73 8.80
N SER A 521 5.33 -16.68 9.07
CA SER A 521 6.08 -16.51 10.33
C SER A 521 5.58 -15.32 11.17
N GLY A 522 4.74 -14.47 10.60
CA GLY A 522 4.19 -13.31 11.28
C GLY A 522 2.98 -12.71 10.57
N GLY A 523 2.54 -11.54 11.04
CA GLY A 523 1.36 -10.85 10.54
C GLY A 523 0.04 -11.38 11.10
N THR A 524 -1.05 -10.72 10.70
CA THR A 524 -2.43 -11.13 11.01
C THR A 524 -3.18 -11.47 9.74
N ILE A 525 -3.75 -12.67 9.67
CA ILE A 525 -4.54 -13.15 8.54
C ILE A 525 -5.95 -13.44 9.05
N LYS A 526 -6.95 -12.76 8.48
CA LYS A 526 -8.33 -12.79 8.97
C LYS A 526 -9.32 -12.89 7.82
N GLY A 527 -10.18 -13.90 7.81
CA GLY A 527 -11.26 -13.97 6.83
C GLY A 527 -12.59 -14.39 7.42
N ALA A 528 -13.66 -13.95 6.76
CA ALA A 528 -15.03 -14.23 7.17
C ALA A 528 -15.35 -15.74 7.13
N CYS A 529 -14.84 -16.48 6.14
CA CYS A 529 -14.88 -17.95 6.11
C CYS A 529 -13.71 -18.59 6.87
N GLY A 530 -12.55 -17.94 6.86
CA GLY A 530 -11.34 -18.48 7.45
C GLY A 530 -10.08 -17.70 7.09
N ALA A 531 -8.94 -18.03 7.70
CA ALA A 531 -7.69 -17.39 7.34
C ALA A 531 -7.12 -17.96 6.03
N ILE A 532 -7.06 -19.29 5.91
CA ILE A 532 -6.40 -19.97 4.79
C ILE A 532 -7.26 -21.09 4.21
N GLY A 533 -7.46 -21.06 2.88
CA GLY A 533 -8.00 -22.17 2.10
C GLY A 533 -6.92 -22.79 1.23
N MET A 534 -6.59 -24.07 1.42
CA MET A 534 -5.48 -24.76 0.72
C MET A 534 -5.98 -25.96 -0.10
N ARG A 535 -5.49 -26.09 -1.34
CA ARG A 535 -5.84 -27.19 -2.27
C ARG A 535 -4.64 -27.88 -2.91
N SER A 536 -3.43 -27.36 -2.71
CA SER A 536 -2.20 -27.95 -3.19
C SER A 536 -1.00 -27.31 -2.48
N GLY A 537 0.16 -27.97 -2.54
CA GLY A 537 1.43 -27.43 -2.10
C GLY A 537 1.78 -27.74 -0.63
N THR A 538 2.70 -26.95 -0.10
CA THR A 538 3.18 -27.02 1.30
C THR A 538 2.89 -25.71 2.01
N LEU A 539 2.27 -25.78 3.18
CA LEU A 539 2.02 -24.65 4.08
C LEU A 539 2.81 -24.86 5.37
N ASN A 540 3.73 -23.95 5.66
CA ASN A 540 4.49 -23.91 6.90
C ASN A 540 4.04 -22.71 7.73
N ILE A 541 3.59 -22.95 8.96
CA ILE A 541 3.22 -21.89 9.90
C ILE A 541 4.12 -22.02 11.12
N ASN A 542 4.83 -20.93 11.42
CA ASN A 542 5.81 -20.88 12.48
C ASN A 542 5.74 -19.53 13.23
N ASP A 543 6.57 -19.40 14.27
CA ASP A 543 6.76 -18.18 15.04
C ASP A 543 5.44 -17.56 15.57
N GLN A 544 5.17 -16.29 15.28
CA GLN A 544 4.13 -15.47 15.94
C GLN A 544 2.97 -15.09 14.99
N ALA A 545 2.74 -15.88 13.93
CA ALA A 545 1.62 -15.65 13.01
C ALA A 545 0.26 -15.70 13.74
N LYS A 546 -0.65 -14.77 13.44
CA LYS A 546 -2.02 -14.73 14.00
C LYS A 546 -3.05 -15.00 12.91
N LEU A 547 -3.80 -16.09 13.03
CA LEU A 547 -4.79 -16.51 12.04
C LEU A 547 -6.18 -16.54 12.67
N ILE A 548 -7.16 -15.93 12.00
CA ILE A 548 -8.52 -15.75 12.50
C ILE A 548 -9.54 -16.18 11.44
N GLY A 549 -10.48 -17.04 11.82
CA GLY A 549 -11.66 -17.36 11.03
C GLY A 549 -12.91 -16.90 11.76
N GLU A 550 -13.67 -15.97 11.18
CA GLU A 550 -14.83 -15.35 11.86
C GLU A 550 -16.06 -16.27 11.88
N GLY A 551 -16.18 -17.18 10.91
CA GLY A 551 -17.32 -18.08 10.78
C GLY A 551 -18.63 -17.38 10.39
N THR A 552 -18.52 -16.26 9.67
CA THR A 552 -19.63 -15.37 9.27
C THR A 552 -19.79 -15.25 7.76
N GLY A 553 -18.78 -15.65 6.98
CA GLY A 553 -18.73 -15.49 5.53
C GLY A 553 -19.58 -16.47 4.72
N ASP A 554 -19.42 -16.37 3.40
CA ASP A 554 -19.99 -17.30 2.44
C ASP A 554 -19.05 -17.40 1.22
N SER A 555 -18.45 -18.57 1.03
CA SER A 555 -17.59 -18.85 -0.12
C SER A 555 -18.38 -19.25 -1.37
N GLY A 556 -19.71 -19.10 -1.38
CA GLY A 556 -20.55 -19.35 -2.54
C GLY A 556 -20.51 -20.79 -3.06
N GLN A 557 -20.78 -20.94 -4.36
CA GLN A 557 -20.83 -22.22 -5.09
C GLN A 557 -19.89 -22.18 -6.31
N TRP A 558 -18.62 -21.89 -6.07
CA TRP A 558 -17.64 -21.81 -7.15
C TRP A 558 -17.14 -23.19 -7.58
N GLY A 559 -16.81 -23.32 -8.87
CA GLY A 559 -16.26 -24.54 -9.49
C GLY A 559 -14.74 -24.71 -9.30
N ASP A 560 -14.11 -23.78 -8.59
CA ASP A 560 -12.66 -23.69 -8.35
C ASP A 560 -12.22 -24.40 -7.06
N GLY A 561 -13.12 -25.15 -6.41
CA GLY A 561 -12.85 -25.83 -5.14
C GLY A 561 -13.05 -24.97 -3.89
N THR A 562 -13.51 -23.72 -4.00
CA THR A 562 -13.81 -22.85 -2.84
C THR A 562 -15.28 -22.87 -2.43
N GLY A 563 -16.17 -23.28 -3.33
CA GLY A 563 -17.59 -23.44 -2.99
C GLY A 563 -17.79 -24.43 -1.85
N THR A 564 -18.68 -24.12 -0.91
CA THR A 564 -19.06 -24.99 0.23
C THR A 564 -17.95 -25.35 1.24
N MET A 565 -16.87 -24.58 1.31
CA MET A 565 -15.74 -24.84 2.23
C MET A 565 -16.11 -24.91 3.70
N GLY A 566 -17.23 -24.29 4.10
CA GLY A 566 -17.56 -24.13 5.51
C GLY A 566 -16.58 -23.18 6.19
N TYR A 567 -16.51 -23.27 7.51
CA TYR A 567 -15.81 -22.28 8.34
C TYR A 567 -14.64 -22.93 9.05
N ALA A 568 -13.42 -22.49 8.75
CA ALA A 568 -12.23 -22.93 9.48
C ALA A 568 -11.10 -21.93 9.38
N VAL A 569 -10.28 -21.77 10.42
CA VAL A 569 -9.07 -20.94 10.35
C VAL A 569 -8.16 -21.45 9.24
N ILE A 570 -7.94 -22.77 9.18
CA ILE A 570 -7.30 -23.45 8.04
C ILE A 570 -8.24 -24.52 7.49
N ASN A 571 -8.51 -24.44 6.20
CA ASN A 571 -9.30 -25.42 5.46
C ASN A 571 -8.46 -26.11 4.39
N ILE A 572 -8.34 -27.43 4.49
CA ILE A 572 -7.41 -28.24 3.68
C ILE A 572 -8.20 -29.29 2.92
N GLY A 573 -7.94 -29.40 1.61
CA GLY A 573 -8.74 -30.23 0.72
C GLY A 573 -10.10 -29.61 0.46
N THR A 574 -10.99 -30.33 -0.19
CA THR A 574 -12.26 -29.81 -0.70
C THR A 574 -13.48 -30.47 -0.05
N GLY A 575 -14.64 -29.79 -0.09
CA GLY A 575 -15.92 -30.50 -0.13
C GLY A 575 -16.35 -30.69 -1.58
N ASN A 576 -16.90 -31.85 -1.94
CA ASN A 576 -17.57 -32.23 -3.22
C ASN A 576 -16.91 -31.85 -4.58
N GLN A 577 -15.78 -31.14 -4.64
CA GLN A 577 -15.06 -30.72 -5.85
C GLN A 577 -13.56 -31.00 -5.73
N ASN A 578 -12.77 -30.88 -6.80
CA ASN A 578 -11.39 -31.41 -6.86
C ASN A 578 -10.38 -30.65 -5.98
N THR A 579 -9.60 -31.39 -5.20
CA THR A 579 -8.26 -30.94 -4.76
C THR A 579 -7.35 -30.87 -6.00
N TYR A 580 -6.51 -29.84 -6.09
CA TYR A 580 -5.65 -29.62 -7.27
C TYR A 580 -4.34 -30.42 -7.20
N GLY A 581 -3.85 -30.73 -5.99
CA GLY A 581 -2.66 -31.52 -5.77
C GLY A 581 -2.47 -31.94 -4.30
N ASP A 582 -1.36 -32.60 -4.00
CA ASP A 582 -1.04 -33.01 -2.64
C ASP A 582 -0.90 -31.79 -1.72
N CYS A 583 -1.42 -31.90 -0.50
CA CYS A 583 -1.36 -30.86 0.53
C CYS A 583 -0.50 -31.33 1.70
N THR A 584 0.50 -30.54 2.07
CA THR A 584 1.28 -30.74 3.30
C THR A 584 1.19 -29.51 4.19
N VAL A 585 0.74 -29.67 5.43
CA VAL A 585 0.65 -28.58 6.40
C VAL A 585 1.51 -28.90 7.62
N ASN A 586 2.46 -28.01 7.92
CA ASN A 586 3.36 -28.10 9.05
C ASN A 586 3.13 -26.89 9.96
N ILE A 587 2.70 -27.14 11.21
CA ILE A 587 2.46 -26.10 12.20
C ILE A 587 3.42 -26.29 13.36
N THR A 588 4.35 -25.35 13.50
CA THR A 588 5.34 -25.34 14.60
C THR A 588 5.13 -24.17 15.57
N GLY A 589 4.25 -23.23 15.24
CA GLY A 589 3.95 -22.04 16.04
C GLY A 589 2.68 -21.32 15.54
N GLY A 590 2.46 -20.09 16.02
CA GLY A 590 1.31 -19.25 15.67
C GLY A 590 0.10 -19.38 16.61
N THR A 591 -0.87 -18.50 16.43
CA THR A 591 -2.15 -18.44 17.17
C THR A 591 -3.33 -18.58 16.20
N PHE A 592 -4.25 -19.51 16.47
CA PHE A 592 -5.38 -19.86 15.61
C PHE A 592 -6.70 -19.60 16.35
N ILE A 593 -7.43 -18.57 15.93
CA ILE A 593 -8.67 -18.11 16.59
C ILE A 593 -9.87 -18.45 15.72
N ALA A 594 -10.65 -19.43 16.17
CA ALA A 594 -11.88 -19.90 15.55
C ALA A 594 -13.09 -19.22 16.21
N GLU A 595 -13.54 -18.11 15.65
CA GLU A 595 -14.71 -17.37 16.13
C GLU A 595 -16.00 -17.93 15.50
N GLY A 596 -17.14 -17.57 16.07
CA GLY A 596 -18.46 -17.95 15.54
C GLY A 596 -18.55 -19.46 15.24
N LYS A 597 -18.91 -19.78 13.99
CA LYS A 597 -19.05 -21.16 13.49
C LYS A 597 -17.74 -21.78 13.01
N SER A 598 -16.63 -21.04 13.04
CA SER A 598 -15.33 -21.52 12.58
C SER A 598 -14.77 -22.60 13.52
N VAL A 599 -13.97 -23.49 12.95
CA VAL A 599 -13.07 -24.40 13.67
C VAL A 599 -11.60 -24.07 13.38
N GLY A 600 -10.64 -24.50 14.19
CA GLY A 600 -9.22 -24.25 13.95
C GLY A 600 -8.73 -24.90 12.65
N ILE A 601 -8.78 -26.23 12.56
CA ILE A 601 -8.32 -27.00 11.39
C ILE A 601 -9.46 -27.87 10.87
N ALA A 602 -9.81 -27.69 9.60
CA ALA A 602 -10.69 -28.58 8.87
C ALA A 602 -9.90 -29.30 7.76
N LYS A 603 -9.72 -30.63 7.93
CA LYS A 603 -9.21 -31.52 6.90
C LYS A 603 -10.37 -32.26 6.25
N ARG A 604 -10.65 -31.98 4.98
CA ARG A 604 -11.64 -32.72 4.19
C ARG A 604 -10.92 -33.70 3.27
N GLU A 605 -11.39 -34.94 3.23
CA GLU A 605 -10.82 -35.95 2.34
C GLU A 605 -11.39 -35.80 0.94
N ASP A 606 -10.50 -35.69 -0.04
CA ASP A 606 -10.85 -35.93 -1.44
C ASP A 606 -10.73 -37.43 -1.72
N GLY A 607 -11.63 -37.99 -2.51
CA GLY A 607 -11.65 -39.44 -2.74
C GLY A 607 -10.34 -39.91 -3.38
N ALA A 608 -9.48 -40.64 -2.66
CA ALA A 608 -8.26 -41.36 -3.09
C ALA A 608 -7.27 -40.68 -4.08
N LYS A 609 -7.49 -39.43 -4.52
CA LYS A 609 -6.82 -38.83 -5.68
C LYS A 609 -5.54 -38.07 -5.30
N HIS A 610 -5.52 -37.46 -4.12
CA HIS A 610 -4.43 -36.62 -3.62
C HIS A 610 -4.18 -36.87 -2.13
N ASN A 611 -2.92 -36.76 -1.71
CA ASN A 611 -2.53 -36.96 -0.33
C ASN A 611 -2.70 -35.66 0.47
N ILE A 612 -3.25 -35.77 1.69
CA ILE A 612 -3.36 -34.65 2.62
C ILE A 612 -2.66 -35.03 3.93
N THR A 613 -1.56 -34.36 4.23
CA THR A 613 -0.77 -34.55 5.44
C THR A 613 -0.81 -33.28 6.28
N VAL A 614 -1.09 -33.43 7.57
CA VAL A 614 -1.11 -32.33 8.55
C VAL A 614 -0.30 -32.78 9.77
N SER A 615 0.64 -31.95 10.20
CA SER A 615 1.47 -32.19 11.37
C SER A 615 1.52 -30.94 12.26
N VAL A 616 1.16 -31.10 13.53
CA VAL A 616 1.19 -30.04 14.53
C VAL A 616 2.23 -30.40 15.59
N THR A 617 3.31 -29.62 15.66
CA THR A 617 4.34 -29.73 16.70
C THR A 617 4.32 -28.55 17.67
N GLY A 618 3.60 -27.47 17.35
CA GLY A 618 3.46 -26.30 18.22
C GLY A 618 2.29 -25.39 17.86
N GLY A 619 2.09 -24.32 18.64
CA GLY A 619 1.05 -23.29 18.41
C GLY A 619 -0.06 -23.25 19.46
N THR A 620 -0.89 -22.21 19.40
CA THR A 620 -2.05 -21.99 20.28
C THR A 620 -3.36 -21.97 19.50
N PHE A 621 -4.32 -22.81 19.86
CA PHE A 621 -5.61 -22.95 19.16
C PHE A 621 -6.78 -22.61 20.07
N SER A 622 -7.83 -21.98 19.54
CA SER A 622 -9.00 -21.63 20.35
C SER A 622 -10.06 -22.73 20.49
N ASP A 623 -9.79 -23.91 19.92
CA ASP A 623 -10.66 -25.09 19.99
C ASP A 623 -9.85 -26.39 19.93
N LEU A 624 -10.56 -27.52 19.98
CA LEU A 624 -9.96 -28.87 20.05
C LEU A 624 -9.60 -29.48 18.69
N SER A 625 -9.75 -28.75 17.57
CA SER A 625 -9.60 -29.31 16.22
C SER A 625 -8.17 -29.75 15.88
N ALA A 626 -7.16 -29.17 16.54
CA ALA A 626 -5.75 -29.52 16.33
C ALA A 626 -5.36 -30.90 16.87
N ILE A 627 -6.13 -31.45 17.83
CA ILE A 627 -5.75 -32.65 18.59
C ILE A 627 -5.51 -33.86 17.69
N GLY A 628 -6.31 -34.01 16.63
CA GLY A 628 -6.16 -35.11 15.66
C GLY A 628 -4.87 -35.06 14.83
N PHE A 629 -4.12 -33.96 14.89
CA PHE A 629 -2.93 -33.71 14.06
C PHE A 629 -1.64 -33.55 14.86
N ILE A 630 -1.71 -33.72 16.19
CA ILE A 630 -0.54 -33.61 17.08
C ILE A 630 0.49 -34.68 16.72
N ALA A 631 1.75 -34.26 16.58
CA ALA A 631 2.90 -35.13 16.35
C ALA A 631 3.56 -35.59 17.65
N GLU A 632 4.52 -36.52 17.58
CA GLU A 632 5.34 -36.90 18.73
C GLU A 632 6.20 -35.72 19.21
N ASN A 633 6.42 -35.63 20.52
CA ASN A 633 7.19 -34.54 21.16
C ASN A 633 6.69 -33.11 20.86
N ALA A 634 5.45 -32.96 20.40
CA ALA A 634 4.81 -31.67 20.16
C ALA A 634 4.55 -30.90 21.47
N ASP A 635 4.45 -29.57 21.40
CA ASP A 635 4.06 -28.72 22.51
C ASP A 635 2.93 -27.76 22.08
N VAL A 636 1.68 -28.15 22.35
CA VAL A 636 0.49 -27.52 21.80
C VAL A 636 -0.37 -26.93 22.90
N ASN A 637 -0.82 -25.69 22.70
CA ASN A 637 -1.72 -25.00 23.62
C ASN A 637 -3.12 -24.88 23.01
N ILE A 638 -4.14 -25.10 23.83
CA ILE A 638 -5.54 -24.87 23.53
C ILE A 638 -6.04 -23.82 24.52
N GLU A 639 -6.54 -22.69 24.02
CA GLU A 639 -7.09 -21.60 24.84
C GLU A 639 -8.52 -21.32 24.40
N LEU A 640 -9.49 -21.86 25.13
CA LEU A 640 -10.88 -21.82 24.70
C LEU A 640 -11.40 -20.38 24.58
N ASN A 641 -12.20 -20.13 23.55
CA ASN A 641 -12.91 -18.87 23.35
C ASN A 641 -14.44 -19.01 23.30
N LYS A 642 -14.94 -20.25 23.47
CA LYS A 642 -16.36 -20.62 23.47
C LYS A 642 -16.54 -21.98 24.13
N ASP A 643 -17.76 -22.27 24.57
CA ASP A 643 -18.15 -23.59 25.00
C ASP A 643 -18.06 -24.59 23.84
N ILE A 644 -17.61 -25.81 24.12
CA ILE A 644 -17.46 -26.89 23.15
C ILE A 644 -18.28 -28.10 23.60
N GLU A 645 -19.15 -28.57 22.71
CA GLU A 645 -19.81 -29.87 22.87
C GLU A 645 -19.11 -30.91 21.99
N ILE A 646 -18.46 -31.88 22.62
CA ILE A 646 -17.82 -33.01 21.93
C ILE A 646 -18.81 -34.16 21.77
N GLN A 647 -18.66 -34.92 20.69
CA GLN A 647 -19.52 -36.07 20.38
C GLN A 647 -18.85 -37.41 20.67
N LYS A 648 -17.54 -37.38 20.95
CA LYS A 648 -16.67 -38.51 21.29
C LYS A 648 -15.57 -37.99 22.19
N ALA A 649 -14.92 -38.89 22.91
CA ALA A 649 -13.75 -38.57 23.73
C ALA A 649 -12.68 -37.84 22.91
N VAL A 650 -12.04 -36.87 23.56
CA VAL A 650 -10.81 -36.25 23.06
C VAL A 650 -9.65 -37.18 23.35
N THR A 651 -9.11 -37.82 22.31
CA THR A 651 -8.04 -38.82 22.47
C THR A 651 -6.65 -38.23 22.27
N LEU A 652 -5.78 -38.41 23.25
CA LEU A 652 -4.36 -38.03 23.22
C LEU A 652 -3.50 -39.30 23.32
N MET A 653 -2.69 -39.56 22.30
CA MET A 653 -2.00 -40.85 22.14
C MET A 653 -0.53 -40.73 21.71
N LYS A 654 0.04 -39.52 21.70
CA LYS A 654 1.36 -39.27 21.12
C LYS A 654 2.42 -39.21 22.21
N ALA A 655 3.42 -40.09 22.10
CA ALA A 655 4.53 -40.13 23.05
C ALA A 655 5.29 -38.80 23.05
N GLY A 656 5.68 -38.36 24.25
CA GLY A 656 6.43 -37.12 24.47
C GLY A 656 5.68 -35.82 24.18
N ALA A 657 4.48 -35.87 23.57
CA ALA A 657 3.70 -34.68 23.29
C ALA A 657 3.15 -34.05 24.59
N MET A 658 3.15 -32.73 24.67
CA MET A 658 2.52 -31.93 25.71
C MET A 658 1.33 -31.18 25.10
N THR A 659 0.16 -31.31 25.71
CA THR A 659 -1.04 -30.57 25.32
C THR A 659 -1.57 -29.86 26.54
N THR A 660 -1.62 -28.53 26.48
CA THR A 660 -2.18 -27.70 27.56
C THR A 660 -3.53 -27.16 27.13
N VAL A 661 -4.57 -27.41 27.90
CA VAL A 661 -5.93 -26.91 27.69
C VAL A 661 -6.25 -25.91 28.79
N ASN A 662 -6.24 -24.63 28.43
CA ASN A 662 -6.77 -23.56 29.26
C ASN A 662 -8.26 -23.41 28.98
N LEU A 663 -9.07 -23.74 29.99
CA LEU A 663 -10.53 -23.68 29.92
C LEU A 663 -11.05 -22.25 29.77
N ASN A 664 -10.31 -21.24 30.25
CA ASN A 664 -10.58 -19.83 30.05
C ASN A 664 -12.03 -19.37 30.34
N GLY A 665 -12.66 -19.99 31.34
CA GLY A 665 -14.03 -19.75 31.77
C GLY A 665 -15.10 -20.53 30.99
N TYR A 666 -14.71 -21.33 30.00
CA TYR A 666 -15.63 -22.08 29.13
C TYR A 666 -15.80 -23.54 29.55
N THR A 667 -16.80 -24.18 28.93
CA THR A 667 -17.17 -25.57 29.18
C THR A 667 -16.79 -26.47 28.02
N ILE A 668 -16.17 -27.61 28.32
CA ILE A 668 -16.10 -28.77 27.41
C ILE A 668 -17.11 -29.80 27.94
N ALA A 669 -18.12 -30.14 27.15
CA ALA A 669 -19.15 -31.10 27.54
C ALA A 669 -19.25 -32.26 26.54
N ASN A 670 -19.29 -33.48 27.04
CA ASN A 670 -19.78 -34.64 26.30
C ASN A 670 -21.15 -35.04 26.84
N LYS A 671 -22.14 -35.15 25.94
CA LYS A 671 -23.50 -35.61 26.26
C LYS A 671 -23.89 -36.87 25.50
N THR A 672 -22.96 -37.43 24.75
CA THR A 672 -23.18 -38.57 23.88
C THR A 672 -22.91 -39.85 24.65
N ASP A 673 -23.97 -40.64 24.81
CA ASP A 673 -23.92 -41.98 25.36
C ASP A 673 -23.82 -43.00 24.22
N PHE A 674 -22.76 -43.80 24.20
CA PHE A 674 -22.55 -44.81 23.17
C PHE A 674 -22.23 -46.17 23.79
N ASN A 675 -22.65 -47.26 23.13
CA ASN A 675 -22.35 -48.61 23.58
C ASN A 675 -21.04 -49.11 22.94
N ASN A 676 -20.04 -49.37 23.77
CA ASN A 676 -18.76 -49.93 23.41
C ASN A 676 -18.69 -51.39 23.86
N ALA A 677 -18.94 -52.32 22.94
CA ALA A 677 -18.83 -53.77 23.17
C ALA A 677 -19.60 -54.31 24.39
N GLY A 678 -20.72 -53.68 24.78
CA GLY A 678 -21.54 -54.07 25.92
C GLY A 678 -21.59 -53.02 27.04
N ASP A 679 -20.57 -52.18 27.14
CA ASP A 679 -20.46 -51.13 28.16
C ASP A 679 -20.91 -49.78 27.58
N TRP A 680 -21.69 -49.01 28.34
CA TRP A 680 -22.11 -47.68 27.91
C TRP A 680 -21.12 -46.62 28.36
N GLU A 681 -20.73 -45.71 27.48
CA GLU A 681 -19.64 -44.76 27.73
C GLU A 681 -20.05 -43.33 27.42
N THR A 682 -19.59 -42.40 28.26
CA THR A 682 -19.58 -40.96 27.99
C THR A 682 -18.27 -40.41 28.54
N GLU A 683 -17.31 -40.18 27.65
CA GLU A 683 -15.92 -39.88 28.01
C GLU A 683 -15.50 -38.48 27.56
N GLY A 684 -14.76 -37.76 28.42
CA GLY A 684 -14.24 -36.42 28.15
C GLY A 684 -12.91 -36.48 27.42
N PHE A 685 -11.82 -36.74 28.16
CA PHE A 685 -10.48 -36.94 27.62
C PHE A 685 -9.99 -38.35 27.88
N VAL A 686 -9.46 -39.00 26.85
CA VAL A 686 -8.78 -40.31 26.95
C VAL A 686 -7.31 -40.10 26.59
N VAL A 687 -6.41 -40.26 27.55
CA VAL A 687 -4.97 -39.99 27.41
C VAL A 687 -4.20 -41.30 27.56
N THR A 688 -3.54 -41.77 26.51
CA THR A 688 -2.81 -43.06 26.52
C THR A 688 -1.29 -42.90 26.49
N ALA A 689 -0.80 -41.75 26.02
CA ALA A 689 0.60 -41.36 26.02
C ALA A 689 0.72 -39.83 25.94
N GLY A 690 1.88 -39.29 26.37
CA GLY A 690 2.12 -37.85 26.42
C GLY A 690 1.62 -37.22 27.72
N THR A 691 1.61 -35.89 27.76
CA THR A 691 1.17 -35.08 28.90
C THR A 691 -0.04 -34.23 28.53
N LEU A 692 -1.11 -34.33 29.31
CA LEU A 692 -2.25 -33.41 29.27
C LEU A 692 -2.17 -32.48 30.48
N ASN A 693 -2.16 -31.17 30.27
CA ASN A 693 -2.38 -30.18 31.31
C ASN A 693 -3.76 -29.57 31.12
N ILE A 694 -4.59 -29.50 32.17
CA ILE A 694 -5.83 -28.73 32.16
C ILE A 694 -5.73 -27.63 33.21
N GLU A 695 -5.99 -26.39 32.81
CA GLU A 695 -5.86 -25.20 33.64
C GLU A 695 -6.96 -24.16 33.37
N GLY A 696 -6.97 -23.09 34.15
CA GLY A 696 -7.97 -22.02 34.07
C GLY A 696 -9.29 -22.36 34.80
N GLU A 697 -10.13 -21.35 34.93
CA GLU A 697 -11.53 -21.53 35.35
C GLU A 697 -12.35 -22.14 34.21
N GLY A 698 -13.46 -22.82 34.49
CA GLY A 698 -14.31 -23.43 33.46
C GLY A 698 -14.77 -24.83 33.87
N ASN A 699 -15.44 -25.55 32.96
CA ASN A 699 -16.03 -26.86 33.26
C ASN A 699 -15.59 -27.94 32.27
N VAL A 700 -15.40 -29.17 32.75
CA VAL A 700 -15.28 -30.37 31.91
C VAL A 700 -16.34 -31.36 32.38
N GLU A 701 -17.28 -31.67 31.50
CA GLU A 701 -18.52 -32.35 31.86
C GLU A 701 -18.79 -33.59 31.01
N CYS A 702 -19.16 -34.70 31.64
CA CYS A 702 -19.64 -35.92 30.99
C CYS A 702 -21.05 -36.25 31.51
N ILE A 703 -22.07 -35.78 30.81
CA ILE A 703 -23.45 -35.78 31.28
C ILE A 703 -24.33 -36.50 30.25
N ALA A 704 -24.66 -37.76 30.55
CA ALA A 704 -25.61 -38.52 29.75
C ALA A 704 -26.95 -38.64 30.47
N ASN A 705 -28.00 -38.09 29.88
CA ASN A 705 -29.37 -38.19 30.38
C ASN A 705 -30.02 -39.52 29.95
N THR A 706 -29.41 -40.64 30.35
CA THR A 706 -29.83 -42.00 29.97
C THR A 706 -29.97 -42.91 31.20
N GLU A 707 -30.75 -43.97 31.04
CA GLU A 707 -30.86 -45.06 32.03
C GLU A 707 -29.83 -46.18 31.81
N ASN A 708 -28.92 -46.02 30.85
CA ASN A 708 -27.95 -47.03 30.45
C ASN A 708 -26.80 -47.11 31.44
N ASP A 709 -26.56 -48.27 32.05
CA ASP A 709 -25.48 -48.45 33.01
C ASP A 709 -24.10 -48.51 32.33
N GLY A 710 -23.12 -47.75 32.82
CA GLY A 710 -21.77 -47.72 32.25
C GLY A 710 -20.91 -46.52 32.70
N PHE A 711 -19.76 -46.34 32.06
CA PHE A 711 -18.70 -45.39 32.42
C PHE A 711 -19.05 -43.93 32.05
N ARG A 712 -18.71 -43.00 32.94
CA ARG A 712 -18.94 -41.55 32.79
C ARG A 712 -17.67 -40.77 33.14
N GLU A 713 -16.61 -41.03 32.41
CA GLU A 713 -15.26 -40.58 32.76
C GLU A 713 -14.95 -39.23 32.13
N VAL A 714 -14.75 -38.21 32.96
CA VAL A 714 -14.28 -36.91 32.46
C VAL A 714 -12.82 -37.00 32.01
N ILE A 715 -12.00 -37.76 32.74
CA ILE A 715 -10.61 -38.07 32.40
C ILE A 715 -10.36 -39.57 32.54
N SER A 716 -9.84 -40.18 31.48
CA SER A 716 -9.36 -41.57 31.46
C SER A 716 -7.87 -41.59 31.09
N ALA A 717 -7.00 -41.94 32.04
CA ALA A 717 -5.55 -41.93 31.89
C ALA A 717 -4.98 -43.36 31.82
N TYR A 718 -4.40 -43.72 30.69
CA TYR A 718 -3.91 -45.07 30.35
C TYR A 718 -2.42 -45.05 29.96
N GLY A 719 -1.84 -46.24 29.78
CA GLY A 719 -0.51 -46.41 29.21
C GLY A 719 0.59 -45.76 30.06
N THR A 720 1.32 -44.82 29.47
CA THR A 720 2.39 -44.05 30.14
C THR A 720 2.07 -42.55 30.15
N SER A 721 0.78 -42.21 30.16
CA SER A 721 0.33 -40.82 30.14
C SER A 721 0.58 -40.10 31.46
N VAL A 722 0.73 -38.78 31.38
CA VAL A 722 0.72 -37.89 32.54
C VAL A 722 -0.43 -36.91 32.38
N VAL A 723 -1.30 -36.79 33.37
CA VAL A 723 -2.39 -35.79 33.38
C VAL A 723 -2.20 -34.86 34.57
N ASN A 724 -2.16 -33.56 34.33
CA ASN A 724 -2.01 -32.52 35.33
C ASN A 724 -3.25 -31.63 35.36
N LEU A 725 -4.02 -31.68 36.45
CA LEU A 725 -5.22 -30.88 36.65
C LEU A 725 -4.90 -29.72 37.59
N ARG A 726 -4.88 -28.49 37.08
CA ARG A 726 -4.45 -27.29 37.81
C ARG A 726 -5.60 -26.35 38.20
N GLY A 727 -6.80 -26.59 37.69
CA GLY A 727 -8.00 -25.78 37.90
C GLY A 727 -9.21 -26.39 37.19
N GLY A 728 -10.32 -25.66 37.17
CA GLY A 728 -11.58 -26.06 36.52
C GLY A 728 -12.52 -26.87 37.42
N ASN A 729 -13.73 -27.11 36.92
CA ASN A 729 -14.75 -27.94 37.56
C ASN A 729 -15.01 -29.19 36.73
N TYR A 730 -14.90 -30.36 37.33
CA TYR A 730 -15.04 -31.65 36.68
C TYR A 730 -16.30 -32.33 37.19
N LYS A 731 -17.20 -32.68 36.27
CA LYS A 731 -18.51 -33.23 36.62
C LYS A 731 -18.91 -34.37 35.70
N ASN A 732 -19.40 -35.44 36.30
CA ASN A 732 -20.15 -36.45 35.56
C ASN A 732 -21.58 -36.58 36.10
N TYR A 733 -22.49 -37.09 35.28
CA TYR A 733 -23.87 -37.34 35.70
C TYR A 733 -24.50 -38.50 34.94
N GLN A 734 -25.35 -39.23 35.66
CA GLN A 734 -26.27 -40.22 35.13
C GLN A 734 -27.55 -40.32 35.99
N GLN A 735 -28.64 -40.85 35.42
CA GLN A 735 -29.92 -41.02 36.12
C GLN A 735 -29.95 -42.16 37.15
N LYS A 736 -29.17 -43.23 36.91
CA LYS A 736 -29.03 -44.34 37.87
C LYS A 736 -27.89 -44.02 38.84
N ASN A 737 -27.97 -44.59 40.04
CA ASN A 737 -26.87 -44.59 41.00
C ASN A 737 -26.03 -45.85 40.78
N GLY A 738 -24.71 -45.72 40.65
CA GLY A 738 -23.79 -46.79 40.29
C GLY A 738 -22.33 -46.37 40.41
N GLN A 739 -21.42 -47.18 39.87
CA GLN A 739 -20.01 -46.83 39.74
C GLN A 739 -19.81 -45.92 38.52
N TYR A 740 -19.47 -44.66 38.75
CA TYR A 740 -19.21 -43.66 37.70
C TYR A 740 -17.90 -42.94 37.97
N ASP A 741 -16.83 -43.56 37.51
CA ASP A 741 -15.49 -43.02 37.66
C ASP A 741 -15.44 -41.65 36.99
N LEU A 742 -15.20 -40.59 37.77
CA LEU A 742 -15.04 -39.24 37.23
C LEU A 742 -13.63 -39.09 36.62
N ILE A 743 -12.62 -39.52 37.37
CA ILE A 743 -11.22 -39.59 36.96
C ILE A 743 -10.76 -41.04 37.16
N TYR A 744 -10.36 -41.70 36.08
CA TYR A 744 -9.92 -43.08 36.09
C TYR A 744 -8.50 -43.22 35.57
N ALA A 745 -7.66 -44.04 36.22
CA ALA A 745 -6.29 -44.30 35.75
C ALA A 745 -5.87 -45.78 35.82
N ARG A 746 -5.09 -46.22 34.83
CA ARG A 746 -4.53 -47.58 34.75
C ARG A 746 -3.19 -47.65 34.00
N ASP A 747 -2.66 -48.86 33.89
CA ASP A 747 -1.32 -49.20 33.40
C ASP A 747 -0.22 -48.53 34.22
N ASN A 748 0.54 -47.59 33.65
CA ASN A 748 1.58 -46.79 34.29
C ASN A 748 1.27 -45.28 34.19
N ALA A 749 -0.02 -44.93 34.05
CA ALA A 749 -0.44 -43.54 33.95
C ALA A 749 -0.30 -42.83 35.30
N VAL A 750 -0.02 -41.52 35.25
CA VAL A 750 0.07 -40.67 36.44
C VAL A 750 -0.89 -39.50 36.31
N VAL A 751 -1.78 -39.33 37.28
CA VAL A 751 -2.68 -38.17 37.37
C VAL A 751 -2.29 -37.33 38.58
N ASN A 752 -1.96 -36.06 38.34
CA ASN A 752 -1.62 -35.09 39.37
C ASN A 752 -2.71 -34.03 39.47
N ILE A 753 -3.26 -33.85 40.68
CA ILE A 753 -4.32 -32.89 40.96
C ILE A 753 -3.77 -31.78 41.84
N TYR A 754 -3.65 -30.57 41.31
CA TYR A 754 -3.12 -29.39 41.99
C TYR A 754 -4.23 -28.44 42.47
N GLY A 755 -5.41 -28.48 41.85
CA GLY A 755 -6.53 -27.58 42.14
C GLY A 755 -7.78 -27.95 41.33
N GLY A 756 -8.87 -27.21 41.51
CA GLY A 756 -10.16 -27.46 40.84
C GLY A 756 -11.24 -28.05 41.76
N THR A 757 -12.42 -28.29 41.20
CA THR A 757 -13.58 -28.86 41.90
C THR A 757 -14.01 -30.17 41.23
N TYR A 758 -14.32 -31.20 42.01
CA TYR A 758 -14.63 -32.54 41.51
C TYR A 758 -15.94 -33.06 42.10
N GLU A 759 -16.91 -33.39 41.24
CA GLU A 759 -18.23 -33.91 41.62
C GLU A 759 -18.59 -35.11 40.74
N SER A 760 -18.72 -36.29 41.36
CA SER A 760 -19.35 -37.44 40.70
C SER A 760 -20.85 -37.46 40.97
N GLY A 761 -21.65 -37.61 39.92
CA GLY A 761 -23.11 -37.52 39.98
C GLY A 761 -23.80 -38.78 40.50
N GLY A 762 -23.09 -39.89 40.69
CA GLY A 762 -23.67 -41.12 41.23
C GLY A 762 -22.73 -41.90 42.15
N TYR A 763 -23.34 -42.82 42.89
CA TYR A 763 -22.69 -43.57 43.94
C TYR A 763 -23.28 -44.98 44.04
N ASN A 764 -22.54 -45.91 44.64
CA ASN A 764 -23.04 -47.20 45.06
C ASN A 764 -22.74 -47.44 46.55
N ASP A 765 -22.75 -48.69 47.01
CA ASP A 765 -22.40 -49.09 48.37
C ASP A 765 -20.94 -48.76 48.75
N ARG A 766 -20.09 -48.42 47.78
CA ARG A 766 -18.72 -47.92 47.97
C ARG A 766 -18.59 -46.40 47.90
N GLY A 767 -19.70 -45.67 47.81
CA GLY A 767 -19.71 -44.21 47.76
C GLY A 767 -19.57 -43.62 46.36
N TYR A 768 -19.15 -42.37 46.29
CA TYR A 768 -19.01 -41.60 45.04
C TYR A 768 -17.67 -41.90 44.38
N TRP A 769 -17.68 -42.27 43.10
CA TRP A 769 -16.49 -42.69 42.35
C TRP A 769 -15.78 -41.49 41.72
N VAL A 770 -15.22 -40.61 42.56
CA VAL A 770 -14.58 -39.38 42.08
C VAL A 770 -13.17 -39.67 41.51
N LEU A 771 -12.38 -40.47 42.22
CA LEU A 771 -11.04 -40.91 41.79
C LEU A 771 -10.99 -42.44 41.88
N ASN A 772 -10.54 -43.10 40.80
CA ASN A 772 -10.46 -44.56 40.74
C ASN A 772 -9.17 -45.04 40.03
N LEU A 773 -8.51 -46.05 40.60
CA LEU A 773 -7.40 -46.78 39.99
C LEU A 773 -7.86 -48.17 39.55
N LYS A 774 -7.28 -48.66 38.46
CA LYS A 774 -7.45 -50.07 38.11
C LYS A 774 -6.73 -50.97 39.11
N ASP A 775 -7.46 -51.93 39.67
CA ASP A 775 -6.90 -53.01 40.48
C ASP A 775 -5.65 -53.64 39.83
N ASN A 776 -4.59 -53.80 40.63
CA ASN A 776 -3.29 -54.38 40.21
C ASN A 776 -2.55 -53.59 39.10
N SER A 777 -2.86 -52.30 38.95
CA SER A 777 -2.14 -51.39 38.06
C SER A 777 -0.96 -50.72 38.76
N ALA A 778 0.03 -50.27 37.98
CA ALA A 778 1.11 -49.39 38.45
C ALA A 778 0.78 -47.89 38.26
N ALA A 779 -0.51 -47.56 38.13
CA ALA A 779 -0.95 -46.19 37.92
C ALA A 779 -1.03 -45.44 39.25
N GLU A 780 -0.85 -44.13 39.19
CA GLU A 780 -0.79 -43.27 40.38
C GLU A 780 -1.77 -42.09 40.23
N ILE A 781 -2.48 -41.78 41.32
CA ILE A 781 -3.23 -40.52 41.46
C ILE A 781 -2.65 -39.77 42.66
N ASN A 782 -2.11 -38.58 42.42
CA ASN A 782 -1.45 -37.73 43.41
C ASN A 782 -2.23 -36.42 43.61
N VAL A 783 -2.78 -36.20 44.81
CA VAL A 783 -3.60 -35.03 45.14
C VAL A 783 -2.82 -34.05 46.02
N TYR A 784 -2.55 -32.87 45.47
CA TYR A 784 -1.86 -31.75 46.09
C TYR A 784 -2.81 -30.59 46.43
N GLY A 785 -4.03 -30.58 45.89
CA GLY A 785 -5.02 -29.52 46.13
C GLY A 785 -6.38 -29.83 45.53
N GLY A 786 -7.34 -28.92 45.68
CA GLY A 786 -8.68 -29.02 45.10
C GLY A 786 -9.79 -29.31 46.12
N SER A 787 -11.03 -29.25 45.63
CA SER A 787 -12.26 -29.48 46.41
C SER A 787 -13.04 -30.65 45.83
N PHE A 788 -13.39 -31.61 46.68
CA PHE A 788 -14.03 -32.88 46.30
C PHE A 788 -15.39 -32.98 46.98
N LYS A 789 -16.46 -33.12 46.20
CA LYS A 789 -17.81 -33.26 46.75
C LYS A 789 -18.10 -34.72 47.08
N ASN A 790 -18.53 -34.98 48.32
CA ASN A 790 -18.92 -36.28 48.85
C ASN A 790 -17.85 -37.40 48.72
N PHE A 791 -16.58 -37.01 48.59
CA PHE A 791 -15.45 -37.92 48.42
C PHE A 791 -14.25 -37.41 49.22
N ASN A 792 -13.75 -38.23 50.14
CA ASN A 792 -12.54 -37.92 50.89
C ASN A 792 -11.31 -38.56 50.20
N PRO A 793 -10.42 -37.78 49.55
CA PRO A 793 -9.30 -38.33 48.81
C PRO A 793 -8.21 -38.97 49.70
N CYS A 794 -8.22 -38.78 51.02
CA CYS A 794 -7.27 -39.46 51.90
C CYS A 794 -7.76 -40.79 52.49
N ASN A 795 -9.06 -41.08 52.36
CA ASN A 795 -9.67 -42.34 52.79
C ASN A 795 -11.04 -42.51 52.14
N HIS A 796 -11.20 -43.53 51.29
CA HIS A 796 -12.43 -43.79 50.54
C HIS A 796 -12.60 -45.29 50.28
N LEU A 797 -13.82 -45.72 49.94
CA LEU A 797 -14.18 -47.13 49.75
C LEU A 797 -14.10 -47.60 48.29
N CYS A 798 -13.77 -46.70 47.34
CA CYS A 798 -13.64 -47.05 45.92
C CYS A 798 -12.48 -48.03 45.66
N GLU A 799 -11.42 -48.00 46.49
CA GLU A 799 -10.25 -48.88 46.40
C GLU A 799 -10.31 -49.99 47.45
N ASN A 800 -9.73 -51.15 47.14
CA ASN A 800 -9.65 -52.27 48.09
C ASN A 800 -8.21 -52.83 48.21
N PRO A 801 -7.52 -52.62 49.35
CA PRO A 801 -7.94 -51.86 50.53
C PRO A 801 -8.07 -50.35 50.25
N ASN A 802 -8.76 -49.60 51.13
CA ASN A 802 -8.90 -48.15 51.02
C ASN A 802 -7.53 -47.48 50.78
N ALA A 803 -7.48 -46.56 49.82
CA ALA A 803 -6.27 -45.83 49.46
C ALA A 803 -6.24 -44.41 50.05
N ASN A 804 -5.03 -43.84 50.08
CA ASN A 804 -4.80 -42.43 50.34
C ASN A 804 -4.15 -41.83 49.09
N PHE A 805 -4.89 -41.00 48.35
CA PHE A 805 -4.38 -40.29 47.18
C PHE A 805 -3.74 -38.94 47.51
N VAL A 806 -3.81 -38.48 48.76
CA VAL A 806 -3.25 -37.19 49.17
C VAL A 806 -1.74 -37.29 49.34
N ALA A 807 -1.03 -36.42 48.62
CA ALA A 807 0.43 -36.38 48.61
C ALA A 807 1.01 -36.02 49.99
N GLU A 808 2.24 -36.46 50.25
CA GLU A 808 2.96 -36.14 51.49
C GLU A 808 3.07 -34.62 51.70
N GLY A 809 2.79 -34.17 52.94
CA GLY A 809 2.78 -32.74 53.30
C GLY A 809 1.45 -32.01 53.04
N TYR A 810 0.41 -32.72 52.61
CA TYR A 810 -0.94 -32.20 52.40
C TYR A 810 -1.96 -32.91 53.32
N GLN A 811 -3.08 -32.25 53.58
CA GLN A 811 -4.17 -32.76 54.43
C GLN A 811 -5.55 -32.47 53.81
N VAL A 812 -6.55 -33.26 54.21
CA VAL A 812 -7.96 -33.03 53.85
C VAL A 812 -8.68 -32.34 55.00
N THR A 813 -9.45 -31.30 54.70
CA THR A 813 -10.37 -30.67 55.64
C THR A 813 -11.81 -30.72 55.17
N CYS A 814 -12.75 -30.95 56.09
CA CYS A 814 -14.19 -30.90 55.87
C CYS A 814 -14.83 -30.17 57.05
N ASP A 815 -15.75 -29.23 56.79
CA ASP A 815 -16.39 -28.39 57.81
C ASP A 815 -15.38 -27.72 58.78
N GLY A 816 -14.21 -27.32 58.26
CA GLY A 816 -13.15 -26.67 59.02
C GLY A 816 -12.33 -27.59 59.93
N LYS A 817 -12.46 -28.91 59.82
CA LYS A 817 -11.70 -29.91 60.60
C LYS A 817 -10.94 -30.87 59.69
N VAL A 818 -9.81 -31.38 60.15
CA VAL A 818 -9.09 -32.46 59.46
C VAL A 818 -10.00 -33.68 59.37
N ALA A 819 -10.16 -34.22 58.17
CA ALA A 819 -11.02 -35.36 57.88
C ALA A 819 -10.17 -36.60 57.58
N THR A 820 -10.38 -37.68 58.32
CA THR A 820 -9.64 -38.96 58.15
C THR A 820 -10.55 -40.12 57.79
N ASP A 821 -11.86 -39.96 57.98
CA ASP A 821 -12.85 -41.02 57.74
C ASP A 821 -13.38 -40.93 56.30
N ALA A 822 -13.78 -42.08 55.75
CA ALA A 822 -14.49 -42.13 54.48
C ALA A 822 -15.84 -41.37 54.59
N HIS A 823 -16.32 -40.85 53.46
CA HIS A 823 -17.59 -40.15 53.43
C HIS A 823 -18.76 -41.10 53.76
N ASP A 824 -19.59 -40.72 54.73
CA ASP A 824 -20.82 -41.41 55.07
C ASP A 824 -21.98 -40.86 54.24
N LEU A 825 -22.57 -41.72 53.39
CA LEU A 825 -23.71 -41.37 52.53
C LEU A 825 -24.93 -40.87 53.32
N LEU A 826 -25.03 -41.20 54.61
CA LEU A 826 -26.11 -40.72 55.49
C LEU A 826 -25.84 -39.33 56.08
N SER A 827 -24.61 -38.82 55.97
CA SER A 827 -24.17 -37.56 56.57
C SER A 827 -24.53 -36.29 55.77
N GLY A 828 -25.22 -36.46 54.63
CA GLY A 828 -25.60 -35.38 53.70
C GLY A 828 -24.43 -34.88 52.85
N ASP A 829 -24.68 -33.86 52.01
CA ASP A 829 -23.64 -33.32 51.13
C ASP A 829 -22.48 -32.67 51.92
N LYS A 830 -21.25 -33.02 51.55
CA LYS A 830 -19.99 -32.55 52.14
C LYS A 830 -19.01 -32.13 51.05
N THR A 831 -18.13 -31.19 51.39
CA THR A 831 -16.99 -30.79 50.55
C THR A 831 -15.70 -31.01 51.31
N TYR A 832 -14.84 -31.84 50.75
CA TYR A 832 -13.52 -32.17 51.26
C TYR A 832 -12.47 -31.35 50.49
N VAL A 833 -11.70 -30.53 51.19
CA VAL A 833 -10.73 -29.63 50.58
C VAL A 833 -9.32 -30.09 50.93
N VAL A 834 -8.49 -30.29 49.91
CA VAL A 834 -7.07 -30.63 50.07
C VAL A 834 -6.23 -29.36 50.10
N SER A 835 -5.37 -29.25 51.11
CA SER A 835 -4.48 -28.11 51.28
C SER A 835 -3.15 -28.53 51.88
N LYS A 836 -2.08 -27.77 51.60
CA LYS A 836 -0.78 -27.97 52.22
C LYS A 836 -0.89 -27.81 53.74
N ILE A 837 -0.24 -28.68 54.50
CA ILE A 837 -0.19 -28.57 55.96
C ILE A 837 0.55 -27.27 56.31
N ALA A 838 -0.13 -26.36 57.01
CA ALA A 838 0.50 -25.17 57.55
C ALA A 838 1.57 -25.60 58.58
N GLN A 839 2.81 -25.15 58.39
CA GLN A 839 3.89 -25.38 59.36
C GLN A 839 3.71 -24.50 60.60
#